data_AF-A0A432UXV3-F1
#
_entry.id   AF-A0A432UXV3-F1
#
_cell.length_a   1.000
_cell.length_b   1.000
_cell.length_c   1.000
_cell.angle_alpha   90.00
_cell.angle_beta   90.00
_cell.angle_gamma   90.00
#
_symmetry.space_group_name_H-M   'P 1'
#
loop_
_entity.id
_entity.type
_entity.pdbx_description
1 polymer ?
#
loop_
_entity_poly.entity_id
_entity_poly.type
_entity_poly.pdbx_seq_one_letter_code
_entity_poly.pdbx_strand_id
1 'polypeptide(L)'
;MNYGCLPNDDKPTNNLKITSPAQLNTRALSSDCADSLWADVWLDNQVVGKLQRQANGWQGQMKIPRGSHTLKIEFKCITDTYGTLSLAINTQNKNFSTDDTLSLGSSDYQYPDDDNDGSSNLAELEAGTDPSDNQDGGGLNSFKWANPLPQGNSLTDVIWNGSAFLTVGYRGTILTSGNGQSWSVAHSTSTKRLQGIAWSGSQYVVVGVQGTVLTRPANSPDWAIRDPGSNKDLFGITWTGSQFVAVGEEIAITSTDGINWITHTLPKGHLFKSITWTGEQLVAAGLVINKNTHKPEGAIMTSDDGTLWSSPKLTGTASLSDIEWTGSQLIAVGGDQHLSGNNLTPTTQGGLILTSTDGENWQQQDSGTNIDLHTVTFEAASGVIIAAGGSSHLIDRSTPTQSVILSSSDGVNWTTRDSSLNQNYRGLASSPSQTIVIGDAGVIKSSSNLQQWNNHTSGTLNTLNDIVSMGNMLIAVGINGEVLTSQNSRSWASRNSGTSTDLTAIAWTGSMLVTVGGDLGPAQDGPGQAGSNGVILTSPDGINWTDRTPEGVLGLIRDISWTGSQLIAVGSAGLILTSPDGIQWTTQNSGTDRWLNAVSSNNDLIVITGGDHFNQDGVGGTILTSSDGSNWTPINGLDENIDLVDVTWTGSFFTAVGGVFNQELDNASKILTSHDGLNWTTNNPGINSIIEDVYWTGSKLLAVSNTNSALLTSFDGNSWTLSPTPSGNTQNSVVEYQGDTIIVGSNGTILYREN
;
A
#
# COMPACT_ATOMS: atom_id res chain seq x y z
N MET A 1 19.13 -6.55 -69.53
CA MET A 1 20.43 -5.85 -69.65
C MET A 1 20.73 -5.21 -68.30
N ASN A 2 22.00 -5.17 -67.90
CA ASN A 2 22.43 -4.69 -66.58
C ASN A 2 22.15 -3.20 -66.39
N TYR A 3 21.65 -2.83 -65.21
CA TYR A 3 22.27 -1.87 -64.26
C TYR A 3 21.73 -2.27 -62.88
N GLY A 4 22.50 -2.51 -61.83
CA GLY A 4 23.92 -2.24 -61.62
C GLY A 4 24.07 -1.54 -60.28
N CYS A 5 24.26 -2.30 -59.21
CA CYS A 5 24.59 -1.73 -57.90
C CYS A 5 25.95 -1.02 -58.00
N LEU A 6 25.96 0.30 -57.84
CA LEU A 6 27.14 1.05 -57.44
C LEU A 6 26.75 2.03 -56.33
N PRO A 7 27.68 2.35 -55.41
CA PRO A 7 27.35 2.90 -54.10
C PRO A 7 27.18 4.41 -54.17
N ASN A 8 26.19 4.93 -53.43
CA ASN A 8 26.30 6.31 -52.94
C ASN A 8 27.09 6.25 -51.64
N ASP A 9 28.34 6.70 -51.73
CA ASP A 9 29.35 6.77 -50.66
C ASP A 9 29.04 7.84 -49.60
N ASP A 10 27.84 7.79 -49.00
CA ASP A 10 27.54 8.55 -47.79
C ASP A 10 28.16 7.82 -46.59
N LYS A 11 29.39 8.26 -46.25
CA LYS A 11 30.14 7.76 -45.09
C LYS A 11 29.30 7.93 -43.82
N PRO A 12 29.35 6.97 -42.86
CA PRO A 12 28.76 7.20 -41.55
C PRO A 12 29.36 8.47 -40.93
N THR A 13 28.49 9.37 -40.46
CA THR A 13 28.87 10.62 -39.81
C THR A 13 29.60 10.28 -38.51
N ASN A 14 30.91 10.52 -38.48
CA ASN A 14 31.77 9.99 -37.42
C ASN A 14 31.64 10.69 -36.06
N ASN A 15 30.84 11.75 -35.93
CA ASN A 15 30.70 12.53 -34.70
C ASN A 15 29.22 12.82 -34.41
N LEU A 16 28.64 12.19 -33.40
CA LEU A 16 27.36 12.64 -32.85
C LEU A 16 27.66 13.67 -31.76
N LYS A 17 27.41 14.96 -32.05
CA LYS A 17 27.56 16.03 -31.04
C LYS A 17 26.20 16.31 -30.39
N ILE A 18 26.14 16.15 -29.07
CA ILE A 18 24.92 16.40 -28.28
C ILE A 18 25.10 17.68 -27.46
N THR A 19 24.27 18.67 -27.75
CA THR A 19 24.12 19.90 -26.95
C THR A 19 22.91 19.76 -26.04
N SER A 20 23.14 19.70 -24.72
CA SER A 20 22.10 19.64 -23.71
C SER A 20 21.50 21.03 -23.41
N PRO A 21 20.26 21.10 -22.89
CA PRO A 21 19.72 22.33 -22.32
C PRO A 21 20.58 22.86 -21.17
N ALA A 22 20.54 24.17 -20.94
CA ALA A 22 21.36 24.84 -19.92
C ALA A 22 21.07 24.36 -18.48
N GLN A 23 19.92 23.73 -18.20
CA GLN A 23 19.57 23.25 -16.87
C GLN A 23 20.29 21.96 -16.44
N LEU A 24 20.90 21.21 -17.38
CA LEU A 24 21.89 20.17 -17.05
C LEU A 24 23.27 20.76 -16.69
N ASN A 25 23.52 22.06 -16.95
CA ASN A 25 24.75 22.74 -16.59
C ASN A 25 24.68 23.45 -15.22
N THR A 26 23.50 23.55 -14.59
CA THR A 26 23.30 24.31 -13.35
C THR A 26 22.97 23.46 -12.11
N ARG A 27 22.68 22.15 -12.25
CA ARG A 27 22.77 21.25 -11.09
C ARG A 27 24.25 21.10 -10.73
N ALA A 28 24.62 21.58 -9.54
CA ALA A 28 25.97 21.46 -9.00
C ALA A 28 26.23 19.99 -8.59
N LEU A 29 26.54 19.16 -9.58
CA LEU A 29 27.39 18.00 -9.37
C LEU A 29 28.62 18.49 -8.58
N SER A 30 28.97 17.80 -7.50
CA SER A 30 30.13 18.19 -6.68
C SER A 30 31.39 18.27 -7.53
N SER A 31 32.41 18.99 -7.03
CA SER A 31 33.70 19.16 -7.72
C SER A 31 34.31 17.86 -8.25
N ASP A 32 33.96 16.74 -7.62
CA ASP A 32 34.56 15.44 -7.83
C ASP A 32 33.93 14.68 -9.02
N CYS A 33 32.70 15.03 -9.43
CA CYS A 33 32.07 14.50 -10.66
C CYS A 33 32.44 15.30 -11.93
N ALA A 34 33.11 16.46 -11.83
CA ALA A 34 33.26 17.38 -12.97
C ALA A 34 34.11 16.81 -14.13
N ASP A 35 35.17 16.06 -13.82
CA ASP A 35 36.23 15.70 -14.76
C ASP A 35 36.18 14.25 -15.29
N SER A 36 35.20 13.43 -14.90
CA SER A 36 35.14 12.00 -15.28
C SER A 36 33.73 11.47 -15.59
N LEU A 37 32.86 12.35 -16.09
CA LEU A 37 31.50 12.01 -16.53
C LEU A 37 31.49 11.31 -17.90
N TRP A 38 30.92 10.11 -17.93
CA TRP A 38 30.65 9.34 -19.15
C TRP A 38 29.18 8.92 -19.23
N ALA A 39 28.70 8.65 -20.44
CA ALA A 39 27.36 8.15 -20.68
C ALA A 39 27.39 6.97 -21.66
N ASP A 40 26.64 5.91 -21.36
CA ASP A 40 26.41 4.82 -22.30
C ASP A 40 25.30 5.22 -23.27
N VAL A 41 25.51 5.01 -24.56
CA VAL A 41 24.46 5.15 -25.58
C VAL A 41 24.01 3.76 -26.01
N TRP A 42 22.72 3.55 -25.80
CA TRP A 42 22.00 2.32 -26.04
C TRP A 42 21.12 2.46 -27.29
N LEU A 43 21.10 1.40 -28.08
CA LEU A 43 20.33 1.29 -29.31
C LEU A 43 19.65 -0.07 -29.30
N ASP A 44 18.31 -0.09 -29.36
CA ASP A 44 17.51 -1.32 -29.30
C ASP A 44 17.99 -2.29 -28.17
N ASN A 45 18.23 -1.73 -26.96
CA ASN A 45 18.76 -2.39 -25.76
C ASN A 45 20.18 -3.00 -25.86
N GLN A 46 21.05 -2.48 -26.73
CA GLN A 46 22.49 -2.78 -26.76
C GLN A 46 23.34 -1.51 -26.63
N VAL A 47 24.42 -1.53 -25.83
CA VAL A 47 25.37 -0.40 -25.76
C VAL A 47 26.18 -0.32 -27.06
N VAL A 48 25.97 0.74 -27.84
CA VAL A 48 26.61 0.97 -29.15
C VAL A 48 27.73 2.02 -29.11
N GLY A 49 27.89 2.73 -27.99
CA GLY A 49 28.99 3.67 -27.80
C GLY A 49 28.95 4.34 -26.43
N LYS A 50 29.98 5.16 -26.17
CA LYS A 50 30.07 6.01 -24.97
C LYS A 50 30.29 7.47 -25.37
N LEU A 51 29.71 8.38 -24.60
CA LEU A 51 29.97 9.82 -24.66
C LEU A 51 30.79 10.24 -23.44
N GLN A 52 31.69 11.19 -23.61
CA GLN A 52 32.44 11.83 -22.53
C GLN A 52 32.03 13.31 -22.41
N ARG A 53 31.90 13.80 -21.18
CA ARG A 53 31.66 15.23 -20.94
C ARG A 53 32.93 16.03 -21.24
N GLN A 54 32.79 17.10 -22.01
CA GLN A 54 33.83 18.12 -22.20
C GLN A 54 33.25 19.51 -21.91
N ALA A 55 34.11 20.52 -21.80
CA ALA A 55 33.73 21.91 -21.51
C ALA A 55 32.65 22.50 -22.45
N ASN A 56 32.51 21.93 -23.65
CA ASN A 56 31.60 22.41 -24.70
C ASN A 56 30.41 21.45 -24.97
N GLY A 57 30.12 20.53 -24.05
CA GLY A 57 29.05 19.52 -24.15
C GLY A 57 29.56 18.08 -24.23
N TRP A 58 28.64 17.15 -24.48
CA TRP A 58 28.92 15.72 -24.56
C TRP A 58 29.40 15.31 -25.96
N GLN A 59 30.47 14.52 -26.03
CA GLN A 59 31.10 14.11 -27.28
C GLN A 59 31.48 12.62 -27.28
N GLY A 60 31.28 11.95 -28.41
CA GLY A 60 31.75 10.60 -28.65
C GLY A 60 31.48 10.17 -30.10
N GLN A 61 32.14 9.08 -30.52
CA GLN A 61 31.96 8.50 -31.86
C GLN A 61 31.22 7.17 -31.75
N MET A 62 30.16 7.00 -32.52
CA MET A 62 29.35 5.78 -32.55
C MET A 62 28.72 5.60 -33.92
N LYS A 63 28.48 4.34 -34.32
CA LYS A 63 27.79 4.01 -35.57
C LYS A 63 26.36 3.64 -35.27
N ILE A 64 25.41 4.42 -35.76
CA ILE A 64 23.98 4.13 -35.70
C ILE A 64 23.59 3.46 -37.04
N PRO A 65 23.14 2.19 -37.05
CA PRO A 65 22.62 1.53 -38.25
C PRO A 65 21.35 2.21 -38.77
N ARG A 66 21.07 2.03 -40.07
CA ARG A 66 19.81 2.52 -40.67
C ARG A 66 18.66 1.63 -40.21
N GLY A 67 17.57 2.22 -39.70
CA GLY A 67 16.36 1.50 -39.28
C GLY A 67 16.31 1.12 -37.80
N SER A 68 17.10 1.77 -36.93
CA SER A 68 17.02 1.61 -35.47
C SER A 68 15.76 2.26 -34.90
N HIS A 69 15.15 1.63 -33.90
CA HIS A 69 13.82 2.03 -33.41
C HIS A 69 13.88 2.91 -32.16
N THR A 70 14.83 2.62 -31.25
CA THR A 70 14.91 3.28 -29.94
C THR A 70 16.35 3.68 -29.59
N LEU A 71 16.54 4.94 -29.19
CA LEU A 71 17.82 5.48 -28.69
C LEU A 71 17.67 5.88 -27.22
N LYS A 72 18.48 5.31 -26.33
CA LYS A 72 18.55 5.65 -24.89
C LYS A 72 19.97 6.11 -24.55
N ILE A 73 20.09 7.12 -23.69
CA ILE A 73 21.38 7.61 -23.18
C ILE A 73 21.34 7.55 -21.66
N GLU A 74 22.29 6.82 -21.06
CA GLU A 74 22.43 6.67 -19.61
C GLU A 74 23.67 7.40 -19.12
N PHE A 75 23.49 8.42 -18.29
CA PHE A 75 24.59 9.15 -17.66
C PHE A 75 25.00 8.48 -16.35
N LYS A 76 26.29 8.19 -16.19
CA LYS A 76 26.86 7.52 -15.01
C LYS A 76 27.97 8.39 -14.41
N CYS A 77 27.84 8.80 -13.15
CA CYS A 77 28.97 9.25 -12.33
C CYS A 77 29.33 8.12 -11.34
N ILE A 78 30.61 8.01 -10.98
CA ILE A 78 31.09 7.03 -10.00
C ILE A 78 31.50 7.79 -8.74
N THR A 79 30.52 8.09 -7.90
CA THR A 79 30.69 8.40 -6.47
C THR A 79 29.49 7.83 -5.72
N ASP A 80 29.69 7.42 -4.47
CA ASP A 80 28.84 6.46 -3.74
C ASP A 80 27.52 7.05 -3.20
N THR A 81 26.85 7.94 -3.95
CA THR A 81 25.69 8.70 -3.42
C THR A 81 24.65 9.18 -4.45
N TYR A 82 24.85 8.98 -5.76
CA TYR A 82 23.88 9.47 -6.77
C TYR A 82 23.63 8.45 -7.90
N GLY A 83 22.35 8.25 -8.25
CA GLY A 83 21.89 7.23 -9.20
C GLY A 83 22.14 7.53 -10.69
N THR A 84 21.76 6.57 -11.54
CA THR A 84 21.88 6.66 -13.01
C THR A 84 20.76 7.50 -13.60
N LEU A 85 21.08 8.57 -14.32
CA LEU A 85 20.08 9.33 -15.10
C LEU A 85 19.88 8.68 -16.46
N SER A 86 18.70 8.09 -16.69
CA SER A 86 18.30 7.49 -17.97
C SER A 86 17.45 8.46 -18.80
N LEU A 87 17.87 8.73 -20.04
CA LEU A 87 17.13 9.55 -21.00
C LEU A 87 16.73 8.68 -22.21
N ALA A 88 15.43 8.41 -22.37
CA ALA A 88 14.91 7.68 -23.52
C ALA A 88 14.35 8.66 -24.56
N ILE A 89 14.73 8.50 -25.83
CA ILE A 89 14.28 9.37 -26.93
C ILE A 89 13.59 8.49 -27.98
N ASN A 90 12.33 8.78 -28.29
CA ASN A 90 11.66 8.14 -29.43
C ASN A 90 12.21 8.72 -30.74
N THR A 91 12.82 7.89 -31.56
CA THR A 91 13.53 8.29 -32.78
C THR A 91 12.83 7.93 -34.08
N GLN A 92 11.59 7.40 -34.05
CA GLN A 92 10.92 6.82 -35.22
C GLN A 92 10.76 7.77 -36.43
N ASN A 93 10.88 9.09 -36.24
CA ASN A 93 10.79 10.10 -37.31
C ASN A 93 12.10 10.91 -37.55
N LYS A 94 13.25 10.54 -36.97
CA LYS A 94 14.54 11.26 -37.18
C LYS A 94 15.47 10.52 -38.15
N ASN A 95 16.01 11.23 -39.14
CA ASN A 95 16.88 10.67 -40.18
C ASN A 95 18.36 10.99 -39.94
N PHE A 96 19.05 10.09 -39.22
CA PHE A 96 20.44 10.27 -38.80
C PHE A 96 21.50 10.32 -39.93
N SER A 97 21.13 10.23 -41.21
CA SER A 97 22.08 10.31 -42.32
C SER A 97 22.44 11.74 -42.76
N THR A 98 21.82 12.78 -42.19
CA THR A 98 22.08 14.19 -42.56
C THR A 98 22.33 15.14 -41.40
N ASP A 99 22.11 14.71 -40.16
CA ASP A 99 22.15 15.57 -38.98
C ASP A 99 23.47 15.34 -38.18
N ASP A 100 24.46 16.22 -38.39
CA ASP A 100 25.74 16.19 -37.66
C ASP A 100 25.62 16.59 -36.16
N THR A 101 24.43 16.99 -35.71
CA THR A 101 24.14 17.44 -34.34
C THR A 101 22.74 17.01 -33.90
N LEU A 102 22.65 16.22 -32.82
CA LEU A 102 21.39 15.97 -32.13
C LEU A 102 21.19 17.04 -31.05
N SER A 103 20.44 18.08 -31.38
CA SER A 103 20.09 19.12 -30.41
C SER A 103 18.86 18.68 -29.60
N LEU A 104 19.01 18.61 -28.28
CA LEU A 104 17.91 18.28 -27.36
C LEU A 104 17.14 19.57 -27.04
N GLY A 105 16.19 19.92 -27.91
CA GLY A 105 15.33 21.10 -27.74
C GLY A 105 14.39 20.95 -26.55
N SER A 106 14.20 22.02 -25.78
CA SER A 106 13.35 22.04 -24.59
C SER A 106 11.84 21.96 -24.87
N SER A 107 11.42 21.88 -26.13
CA SER A 107 10.01 21.70 -26.53
C SER A 107 9.52 20.26 -26.41
N ASP A 108 10.44 19.29 -26.32
CA ASP A 108 10.13 17.86 -26.38
C ASP A 108 10.13 17.21 -24.97
N TYR A 109 10.07 18.02 -23.90
CA TYR A 109 10.09 17.58 -22.50
C TYR A 109 8.96 18.21 -21.67
N GLN A 110 8.33 17.40 -20.83
CA GLN A 110 7.57 17.87 -19.66
C GLN A 110 8.30 17.41 -18.39
N TYR A 111 8.57 18.35 -17.49
CA TYR A 111 8.86 18.13 -16.07
C TYR A 111 8.50 19.41 -15.32
N PRO A 112 7.40 19.43 -14.57
CA PRO A 112 7.24 20.26 -13.37
C PRO A 112 8.01 19.63 -12.19
N ASP A 113 8.42 20.45 -11.24
CA ASP A 113 9.21 20.10 -10.05
C ASP A 113 8.64 20.99 -8.93
N ASP A 114 7.50 20.56 -8.37
CA ASP A 114 6.47 21.46 -7.82
C ASP A 114 6.34 21.44 -6.28
N ASP A 115 7.12 20.62 -5.58
CA ASP A 115 7.18 20.56 -4.11
C ASP A 115 8.48 21.14 -3.52
N ASN A 116 9.53 21.29 -4.34
CA ASN A 116 10.75 22.06 -4.01
C ASN A 116 11.53 21.48 -2.82
N ASP A 117 11.39 20.17 -2.55
CA ASP A 117 11.96 19.48 -1.38
C ASP A 117 13.42 19.02 -1.57
N GLY A 118 13.92 19.04 -2.81
CA GLY A 118 15.29 18.68 -3.18
C GLY A 118 15.49 17.20 -3.51
N SER A 119 14.45 16.38 -3.45
CA SER A 119 14.43 15.04 -4.04
C SER A 119 14.32 15.13 -5.56
N SER A 120 14.52 14.01 -6.26
CA SER A 120 14.27 13.93 -7.71
C SER A 120 13.15 12.94 -7.98
N ASN A 121 12.13 13.39 -8.71
CA ASN A 121 10.96 12.61 -9.17
C ASN A 121 11.31 11.54 -10.22
N LEU A 122 12.30 10.71 -9.90
CA LEU A 122 12.68 9.44 -10.53
C LEU A 122 12.69 8.27 -9.50
N ALA A 123 12.24 8.52 -8.26
CA ALA A 123 12.00 7.50 -7.24
C ALA A 123 10.55 6.95 -7.24
N GLU A 124 9.65 7.49 -8.07
CA GLU A 124 8.23 7.07 -8.15
C GLU A 124 7.86 6.32 -9.44
N LEU A 125 8.83 5.93 -10.27
CA LEU A 125 8.59 5.17 -11.51
C LEU A 125 9.08 3.73 -11.40
N GLU A 126 8.35 2.89 -10.64
CA GLU A 126 8.16 1.45 -10.92
C GLU A 126 7.16 0.79 -9.94
N ALA A 127 5.85 0.83 -10.28
CA ALA A 127 4.83 -0.03 -9.67
C ALA A 127 3.60 -0.19 -10.59
N GLY A 128 3.59 -1.23 -11.44
CA GLY A 128 2.37 -1.76 -12.09
C GLY A 128 2.40 -1.93 -13.62
N THR A 129 2.48 -3.19 -14.08
CA THR A 129 2.18 -3.75 -15.44
C THR A 129 2.01 -5.28 -15.32
N ASP A 130 1.33 -6.04 -16.20
CA ASP A 130 0.10 -5.78 -16.98
C ASP A 130 -0.69 -7.12 -17.12
N PRO A 131 -2.05 -7.14 -17.07
CA PRO A 131 -2.82 -8.39 -17.14
C PRO A 131 -3.53 -8.63 -18.50
N SER A 132 -2.84 -8.55 -19.65
CA SER A 132 -3.32 -9.23 -20.87
C SER A 132 -2.24 -9.69 -21.86
N ASP A 133 -2.43 -10.92 -22.34
CA ASP A 133 -1.63 -11.68 -23.33
C ASP A 133 -0.31 -12.32 -22.84
N ASN A 134 -0.01 -13.48 -23.43
CA ASN A 134 0.92 -14.49 -22.95
C ASN A 134 2.31 -14.31 -23.59
N GLN A 135 2.86 -13.08 -23.56
CA GLN A 135 4.20 -12.73 -24.06
C GLN A 135 4.90 -11.76 -23.10
N ASP A 136 5.61 -12.33 -22.13
CA ASP A 136 6.30 -11.62 -21.04
C ASP A 136 7.38 -10.65 -21.53
N GLY A 137 7.02 -9.36 -21.62
CA GLY A 137 7.93 -8.23 -21.84
C GLY A 137 8.16 -7.36 -20.59
N GLY A 138 7.30 -7.48 -19.57
CA GLY A 138 7.64 -7.05 -18.21
C GLY A 138 8.66 -8.03 -17.65
N GLY A 139 9.80 -7.54 -17.15
CA GLY A 139 10.89 -8.42 -16.70
C GLY A 139 10.40 -9.43 -15.65
N LEU A 140 10.96 -10.64 -15.68
CA LEU A 140 10.60 -11.82 -14.86
C LEU A 140 10.63 -11.61 -13.33
N ASN A 141 10.97 -10.39 -12.87
CA ASN A 141 11.41 -10.05 -11.53
C ASN A 141 10.46 -9.05 -10.83
N SER A 142 9.17 -8.97 -11.21
CA SER A 142 8.18 -8.08 -10.58
C SER A 142 7.18 -8.83 -9.68
N PHE A 143 6.76 -8.20 -8.58
CA PHE A 143 5.80 -8.77 -7.63
C PHE A 143 4.37 -8.74 -8.16
N LYS A 144 3.65 -9.84 -7.98
CA LYS A 144 2.24 -10.07 -8.35
C LYS A 144 1.44 -10.42 -7.09
N TRP A 145 0.13 -10.09 -7.08
CA TRP A 145 -0.77 -10.47 -5.99
C TRP A 145 -1.19 -11.95 -6.09
N ALA A 146 -1.16 -12.67 -4.98
CA ALA A 146 -1.79 -13.98 -4.81
C ALA A 146 -3.06 -13.91 -3.92
N ASN A 147 -3.09 -12.99 -2.94
CA ASN A 147 -4.31 -12.65 -2.20
C ASN A 147 -4.28 -11.19 -1.70
N PRO A 148 -5.41 -10.47 -1.74
CA PRO A 148 -6.61 -10.77 -2.52
C PRO A 148 -6.39 -10.51 -4.03
N LEU A 149 -7.09 -11.26 -4.87
CA LEU A 149 -7.20 -11.02 -6.31
C LEU A 149 -8.37 -10.08 -6.61
N PRO A 150 -8.27 -9.22 -7.66
CA PRO A 150 -7.09 -9.04 -8.51
C PRO A 150 -5.95 -8.27 -7.81
N GLN A 151 -6.24 -7.54 -6.72
CA GLN A 151 -5.28 -6.76 -5.93
C GLN A 151 -5.88 -6.38 -4.56
N GLY A 152 -5.03 -5.98 -3.59
CA GLY A 152 -5.44 -5.66 -2.21
C GLY A 152 -5.21 -4.23 -1.71
N ASN A 153 -4.92 -3.25 -2.58
CA ASN A 153 -4.94 -1.84 -2.18
C ASN A 153 -6.39 -1.35 -2.00
N SER A 154 -6.60 -0.44 -1.05
CA SER A 154 -7.91 0.19 -0.81
C SER A 154 -8.44 0.91 -2.05
N LEU A 155 -9.71 0.67 -2.35
CA LEU A 155 -10.47 1.31 -3.42
C LEU A 155 -11.28 2.47 -2.82
N THR A 156 -11.35 3.61 -3.50
CA THR A 156 -11.97 4.84 -2.98
C THR A 156 -13.32 5.12 -3.61
N ASP A 157 -13.41 4.98 -4.94
CA ASP A 157 -14.61 5.32 -5.71
C ASP A 157 -14.84 4.32 -6.86
N VAL A 158 -16.09 4.16 -7.30
CA VAL A 158 -16.54 3.28 -8.37
C VAL A 158 -17.72 3.89 -9.10
N ILE A 159 -17.71 3.82 -10.43
CA ILE A 159 -18.83 4.28 -11.27
C ILE A 159 -19.26 3.20 -12.27
N TRP A 160 -20.52 3.30 -12.70
CA TRP A 160 -21.07 2.56 -13.85
C TRP A 160 -21.17 3.50 -15.06
N ASN A 161 -20.49 3.19 -16.16
CA ASN A 161 -20.47 4.07 -17.34
C ASN A 161 -21.64 3.84 -18.33
N GLY A 162 -22.55 2.92 -18.02
CA GLY A 162 -23.60 2.42 -18.92
C GLY A 162 -23.35 1.02 -19.50
N SER A 163 -22.11 0.50 -19.44
CA SER A 163 -21.72 -0.81 -19.99
C SER A 163 -20.67 -1.58 -19.17
N ALA A 164 -19.89 -0.90 -18.33
CA ALA A 164 -18.88 -1.47 -17.45
C ALA A 164 -18.74 -0.63 -16.17
N PHE A 165 -18.34 -1.31 -15.09
CA PHE A 165 -17.85 -0.66 -13.88
C PHE A 165 -16.38 -0.28 -14.03
N LEU A 166 -16.01 0.83 -13.39
CA LEU A 166 -14.63 1.26 -13.23
C LEU A 166 -14.46 1.78 -11.79
N THR A 167 -13.44 1.28 -11.10
CA THR A 167 -13.08 1.73 -9.74
C THR A 167 -11.65 2.22 -9.67
N VAL A 168 -11.39 3.17 -8.79
CA VAL A 168 -10.08 3.79 -8.54
C VAL A 168 -9.68 3.67 -7.07
N GLY A 169 -8.41 3.84 -6.75
CA GLY A 169 -7.96 3.83 -5.37
C GLY A 169 -6.49 4.16 -5.13
N TYR A 170 -5.96 3.59 -4.05
CA TYR A 170 -4.61 3.84 -3.56
C TYR A 170 -3.56 3.33 -4.55
N ARG A 171 -2.37 3.96 -4.58
CA ARG A 171 -1.25 3.59 -5.47
C ARG A 171 -1.59 3.58 -6.96
N GLY A 172 -2.39 4.54 -7.42
CA GLY A 172 -2.82 4.61 -8.82
C GLY A 172 -3.67 3.42 -9.27
N THR A 173 -4.23 2.65 -8.34
CA THR A 173 -5.03 1.46 -8.66
C THR A 173 -6.25 1.88 -9.47
N ILE A 174 -6.43 1.27 -10.64
CA ILE A 174 -7.63 1.39 -11.46
C ILE A 174 -8.04 -0.03 -11.86
N LEU A 175 -9.31 -0.39 -11.66
CA LEU A 175 -9.86 -1.68 -12.10
C LEU A 175 -11.05 -1.45 -13.04
N THR A 176 -11.25 -2.34 -14.00
CA THR A 176 -12.44 -2.36 -14.87
C THR A 176 -13.16 -3.71 -14.79
N SER A 177 -14.49 -3.70 -14.92
CA SER A 177 -15.29 -4.92 -15.03
C SER A 177 -16.56 -4.71 -15.85
N GLY A 178 -16.73 -5.47 -16.94
CA GLY A 178 -17.97 -5.47 -17.72
C GLY A 178 -19.14 -6.21 -17.07
N ASN A 179 -18.87 -7.06 -16.06
CA ASN A 179 -19.87 -7.92 -15.44
C ASN A 179 -19.97 -7.78 -13.91
N GLY A 180 -19.20 -6.89 -13.28
CA GLY A 180 -19.16 -6.66 -11.83
C GLY A 180 -18.56 -7.80 -10.99
N GLN A 181 -18.13 -8.91 -11.62
CA GLN A 181 -17.67 -10.13 -10.96
C GLN A 181 -16.20 -10.43 -11.28
N SER A 182 -15.81 -10.25 -12.54
CA SER A 182 -14.45 -10.44 -13.04
C SER A 182 -13.82 -9.07 -13.25
N TRP A 183 -12.76 -8.76 -12.50
CA TRP A 183 -12.12 -7.45 -12.48
C TRP A 183 -10.70 -7.53 -13.03
N SER A 184 -10.35 -6.60 -13.92
CA SER A 184 -9.03 -6.48 -14.53
C SER A 184 -8.36 -5.19 -14.10
N VAL A 185 -7.09 -5.26 -13.70
CA VAL A 185 -6.27 -4.07 -13.42
C VAL A 185 -6.06 -3.30 -14.73
N ALA A 186 -6.27 -2.00 -14.69
CA ALA A 186 -5.91 -1.07 -15.75
C ALA A 186 -4.75 -0.20 -15.27
N HIS A 187 -3.75 -0.01 -16.11
CA HIS A 187 -2.52 0.68 -15.71
C HIS A 187 -2.68 2.19 -15.75
N SER A 188 -2.42 2.84 -14.62
CA SER A 188 -2.16 4.27 -14.57
C SER A 188 -0.66 4.51 -14.40
N THR A 189 -0.17 5.63 -14.93
CA THR A 189 1.23 6.06 -14.78
C THR A 189 1.49 6.82 -13.48
N SER A 190 0.50 6.84 -12.56
CA SER A 190 0.59 7.52 -11.27
C SER A 190 0.70 6.51 -10.13
N THR A 191 1.50 6.82 -9.12
CA THR A 191 1.57 6.09 -7.84
C THR A 191 0.74 6.76 -6.74
N LYS A 192 0.07 7.88 -7.03
CA LYS A 192 -0.67 8.68 -6.05
C LYS A 192 -2.01 8.04 -5.69
N ARG A 193 -2.59 8.43 -4.55
CA ARG A 193 -3.96 8.02 -4.18
C ARG A 193 -4.97 8.73 -5.09
N LEU A 194 -5.64 7.94 -5.93
CA LEU A 194 -6.83 8.37 -6.66
C LEU A 194 -8.00 8.38 -5.69
N GLN A 195 -8.95 9.31 -5.86
CA GLN A 195 -10.03 9.56 -4.91
C GLN A 195 -11.40 9.44 -5.56
N GLY A 196 -11.66 10.17 -6.65
CA GLY A 196 -12.96 10.21 -7.32
C GLY A 196 -12.87 10.10 -8.84
N ILE A 197 -13.92 9.62 -9.51
CA ILE A 197 -13.98 9.43 -10.97
C ILE A 197 -15.32 9.89 -11.58
N ALA A 198 -15.23 10.58 -12.72
CA ALA A 198 -16.38 10.97 -13.53
C ALA A 198 -16.30 10.43 -14.97
N TRP A 199 -17.46 10.28 -15.61
CA TRP A 199 -17.63 9.83 -16.99
C TRP A 199 -18.53 10.79 -17.76
N SER A 200 -18.04 11.34 -18.87
CA SER A 200 -18.79 12.30 -19.70
C SER A 200 -19.70 11.67 -20.76
N GLY A 201 -19.68 10.35 -20.91
CA GLY A 201 -20.20 9.64 -22.09
C GLY A 201 -19.15 9.40 -23.18
N SER A 202 -17.98 10.05 -23.11
CA SER A 202 -16.89 9.89 -24.09
C SER A 202 -15.47 9.82 -23.49
N GLN A 203 -15.31 10.17 -22.22
CA GLN A 203 -14.02 10.24 -21.53
C GLN A 203 -14.19 10.02 -20.03
N TYR A 204 -13.24 9.31 -19.44
CA TYR A 204 -13.06 9.23 -17.99
C TYR A 204 -12.12 10.32 -17.51
N VAL A 205 -12.45 10.92 -16.38
CA VAL A 205 -11.57 11.82 -15.62
C VAL A 205 -11.51 11.33 -14.19
N VAL A 206 -10.30 11.13 -13.67
CA VAL A 206 -10.04 10.72 -12.28
C VAL A 206 -9.29 11.85 -11.59
N VAL A 207 -9.63 12.11 -10.34
CA VAL A 207 -8.95 13.08 -9.47
C VAL A 207 -8.39 12.42 -8.23
N GLY A 208 -7.39 13.04 -7.59
CA GLY A 208 -6.75 12.48 -6.40
C GLY A 208 -5.90 13.47 -5.62
N VAL A 209 -5.03 12.92 -4.77
CA VAL A 209 -4.14 13.69 -3.90
C VAL A 209 -3.09 14.48 -4.68
N GLN A 210 -2.53 15.52 -4.04
CA GLN A 210 -1.46 16.35 -4.61
C GLN A 210 -1.79 16.94 -5.99
N GLY A 211 -3.05 17.25 -6.27
CA GLY A 211 -3.49 17.75 -7.58
C GLY A 211 -3.54 16.70 -8.69
N THR A 212 -3.47 15.40 -8.38
CA THR A 212 -3.49 14.35 -9.41
C THR A 212 -4.76 14.42 -10.25
N VAL A 213 -4.61 14.57 -11.57
CA VAL A 213 -5.70 14.38 -12.54
C VAL A 213 -5.25 13.40 -13.62
N LEU A 214 -6.06 12.37 -13.88
CA LEU A 214 -5.86 11.42 -14.98
C LEU A 214 -7.04 11.47 -15.96
N THR A 215 -6.75 11.28 -17.24
CA THR A 215 -7.76 11.25 -18.31
C THR A 215 -7.62 10.02 -19.19
N ARG A 216 -8.75 9.43 -19.61
CA ARG A 216 -8.78 8.35 -20.61
C ARG A 216 -10.00 8.46 -21.53
N PRO A 217 -9.81 8.71 -22.84
CA PRO A 217 -10.88 8.61 -23.84
C PRO A 217 -11.53 7.22 -23.89
N ALA A 218 -12.81 7.15 -24.24
CA ALA A 218 -13.58 5.90 -24.34
C ALA A 218 -12.92 4.80 -25.20
N ASN A 219 -12.18 5.23 -26.22
CA ASN A 219 -11.54 4.41 -27.25
C ASN A 219 -10.03 4.22 -27.04
N SER A 220 -9.51 4.59 -25.86
CA SER A 220 -8.10 4.44 -25.48
C SER A 220 -7.98 3.51 -24.27
N PRO A 221 -7.04 2.54 -24.26
CA PRO A 221 -6.68 1.83 -23.03
C PRO A 221 -5.90 2.76 -22.07
N ASP A 222 -5.11 3.68 -22.63
CA ASP A 222 -4.08 4.44 -21.93
C ASP A 222 -4.63 5.65 -21.17
N TRP A 223 -4.12 5.83 -19.94
CA TRP A 223 -4.36 7.00 -19.11
C TRP A 223 -3.26 8.05 -19.30
N ALA A 224 -3.66 9.32 -19.37
CA ALA A 224 -2.75 10.46 -19.42
C ALA A 224 -2.90 11.36 -18.19
N ILE A 225 -1.79 11.61 -17.50
CA ILE A 225 -1.68 12.59 -16.42
C ILE A 225 -1.94 14.00 -16.99
N ARG A 226 -2.66 14.82 -16.24
CA ARG A 226 -2.92 16.24 -16.52
C ARG A 226 -2.48 17.09 -15.33
N ASP A 227 -1.98 18.27 -15.64
CA ASP A 227 -1.70 19.34 -14.68
C ASP A 227 -2.96 20.23 -14.55
N PRO A 228 -3.63 20.29 -13.39
CA PRO A 228 -4.75 21.19 -13.17
C PRO A 228 -4.34 22.61 -12.75
N GLY A 229 -3.04 22.91 -12.64
CA GLY A 229 -2.51 24.18 -12.12
C GLY A 229 -2.65 24.33 -10.61
N SER A 230 -2.78 23.23 -9.86
CA SER A 230 -2.88 23.21 -8.39
C SER A 230 -2.39 21.88 -7.84
N ASN A 231 -1.73 21.91 -6.67
CA ASN A 231 -1.24 20.73 -5.95
C ASN A 231 -2.11 20.35 -4.73
N LYS A 232 -3.31 20.91 -4.61
CA LYS A 232 -4.26 20.58 -3.52
C LYS A 232 -4.90 19.21 -3.74
N ASP A 233 -5.23 18.52 -2.65
CA ASP A 233 -5.99 17.26 -2.72
C ASP A 233 -7.38 17.50 -3.32
N LEU A 234 -7.72 16.69 -4.32
CA LEU A 234 -9.04 16.61 -4.94
C LEU A 234 -9.72 15.32 -4.49
N PHE A 235 -11.00 15.38 -4.13
CA PHE A 235 -11.73 14.27 -3.52
C PHE A 235 -12.87 13.77 -4.41
N GLY A 236 -13.77 14.66 -4.82
CA GLY A 236 -14.94 14.33 -5.62
C GLY A 236 -14.95 15.03 -6.97
N ILE A 237 -15.57 14.41 -7.98
CA ILE A 237 -15.73 14.97 -9.33
C ILE A 237 -17.07 14.54 -9.94
N THR A 238 -17.72 15.46 -10.67
CA THR A 238 -18.96 15.17 -11.42
C THR A 238 -18.91 15.74 -12.83
N TRP A 239 -19.84 15.29 -13.69
CA TRP A 239 -20.04 15.79 -15.05
C TRP A 239 -21.45 16.37 -15.19
N THR A 240 -21.55 17.65 -15.56
CA THR A 240 -22.83 18.38 -15.65
C THR A 240 -23.63 18.10 -16.91
N GLY A 241 -23.09 17.32 -17.85
CA GLY A 241 -23.55 17.28 -19.25
C GLY A 241 -22.75 18.22 -20.19
N SER A 242 -21.99 19.17 -19.65
CA SER A 242 -21.20 20.14 -20.44
C SER A 242 -19.79 20.41 -19.90
N GLN A 243 -19.53 20.17 -18.62
CA GLN A 243 -18.23 20.33 -17.99
C GLN A 243 -18.01 19.35 -16.83
N PHE A 244 -16.75 19.02 -16.58
CA PHE A 244 -16.29 18.39 -15.35
C PHE A 244 -16.13 19.46 -14.26
N VAL A 245 -16.58 19.15 -13.06
CA VAL A 245 -16.34 19.95 -11.85
C VAL A 245 -15.83 19.03 -10.76
N ALA A 246 -14.65 19.32 -10.22
CA ALA A 246 -14.07 18.60 -9.09
C ALA A 246 -13.87 19.51 -7.90
N VAL A 247 -13.93 18.94 -6.69
CA VAL A 247 -13.81 19.66 -5.41
C VAL A 247 -12.75 19.03 -4.53
N GLY A 248 -12.12 19.86 -3.70
CA GLY A 248 -10.93 19.50 -2.95
C GLY A 248 -10.72 20.31 -1.69
N GLU A 249 -9.47 20.38 -1.26
CA GLU A 249 -9.02 21.25 -0.16
C GLU A 249 -9.00 22.73 -0.58
N GLU A 250 -9.91 23.52 -0.01
CA GLU A 250 -10.06 24.96 -0.27
C GLU A 250 -10.25 25.35 -1.76
N ILE A 251 -10.54 24.40 -2.65
CA ILE A 251 -10.67 24.63 -4.10
C ILE A 251 -11.83 23.86 -4.75
N ALA A 252 -12.33 24.42 -5.84
CA ALA A 252 -13.06 23.72 -6.88
C ALA A 252 -12.34 23.95 -8.22
N ILE A 253 -12.30 22.95 -9.11
CA ILE A 253 -11.71 23.06 -10.44
C ILE A 253 -12.72 22.68 -11.52
N THR A 254 -12.71 23.39 -12.64
CA THR A 254 -13.65 23.21 -13.77
C THR A 254 -12.91 22.97 -15.07
N SER A 255 -13.42 22.05 -15.91
CA SER A 255 -12.89 21.79 -17.26
C SER A 255 -13.97 21.29 -18.21
N THR A 256 -13.98 21.78 -19.46
CA THR A 256 -14.91 21.31 -20.50
C THR A 256 -14.37 20.12 -21.32
N ASP A 257 -13.07 19.81 -21.21
CA ASP A 257 -12.38 18.78 -22.01
C ASP A 257 -11.58 17.77 -21.15
N GLY A 258 -11.58 17.94 -19.82
CA GLY A 258 -10.81 17.15 -18.86
C GLY A 258 -9.30 17.39 -18.90
N ILE A 259 -8.81 18.24 -19.81
CA ILE A 259 -7.39 18.48 -20.09
C ILE A 259 -6.96 19.85 -19.57
N ASN A 260 -7.73 20.88 -19.89
CA ASN A 260 -7.48 22.27 -19.52
C ASN A 260 -8.38 22.64 -18.33
N TRP A 261 -7.78 22.98 -17.19
CA TRP A 261 -8.49 23.23 -15.94
C TRP A 261 -8.41 24.69 -15.52
N ILE A 262 -9.45 25.16 -14.83
CA ILE A 262 -9.52 26.47 -14.19
C ILE A 262 -9.79 26.24 -12.70
N THR A 263 -8.93 26.79 -11.85
CA THR A 263 -9.03 26.66 -10.39
C THR A 263 -9.73 27.85 -9.75
N HIS A 264 -10.74 27.57 -8.93
CA HIS A 264 -11.54 28.53 -8.17
C HIS A 264 -11.29 28.33 -6.67
N THR A 265 -10.96 29.41 -5.96
CA THR A 265 -10.68 29.34 -4.52
C THR A 265 -11.97 29.37 -3.71
N LEU A 266 -12.15 28.36 -2.85
CA LEU A 266 -13.22 28.30 -1.85
C LEU A 266 -12.76 28.97 -0.54
N PRO A 267 -13.67 29.28 0.40
CA PRO A 267 -13.27 29.92 1.66
C PRO A 267 -12.35 29.01 2.48
N LYS A 268 -11.33 29.60 3.14
CA LYS A 268 -10.36 28.84 3.92
C LYS A 268 -10.99 27.96 5.01
N GLY A 269 -10.41 26.77 5.19
CA GLY A 269 -10.83 25.74 6.14
C GLY A 269 -11.90 24.77 5.65
N HIS A 270 -12.28 24.80 4.36
CA HIS A 270 -13.25 23.86 3.77
C HIS A 270 -12.55 22.70 3.05
N LEU A 271 -13.08 21.49 3.26
CA LEU A 271 -12.66 20.23 2.64
C LEU A 271 -13.91 19.55 2.07
N PHE A 272 -14.15 19.67 0.77
CA PHE A 272 -15.31 19.04 0.12
C PHE A 272 -14.94 17.68 -0.44
N LYS A 273 -15.65 16.63 0.01
CA LYS A 273 -15.33 15.23 -0.29
C LYS A 273 -16.09 14.70 -1.52
N SER A 274 -17.32 15.15 -1.72
CA SER A 274 -18.17 14.71 -2.84
C SER A 274 -18.96 15.88 -3.44
N ILE A 275 -19.42 15.71 -4.68
CA ILE A 275 -20.17 16.69 -5.47
C ILE A 275 -21.13 15.96 -6.41
N THR A 276 -22.39 16.41 -6.44
CA THR A 276 -23.40 15.91 -7.38
C THR A 276 -24.02 17.05 -8.21
N TRP A 277 -24.67 16.70 -9.31
CA TRP A 277 -25.35 17.62 -10.23
C TRP A 277 -26.83 17.28 -10.32
N THR A 278 -27.71 18.22 -9.96
CA THR A 278 -29.16 17.98 -9.93
C THR A 278 -29.84 18.02 -11.31
N GLY A 279 -29.10 18.43 -12.34
CA GLY A 279 -29.66 18.88 -13.63
C GLY A 279 -29.80 20.40 -13.73
N GLU A 280 -29.79 21.11 -12.60
CA GLU A 280 -29.91 22.59 -12.54
C GLU A 280 -28.82 23.25 -11.66
N GLN A 281 -28.30 22.55 -10.65
CA GLN A 281 -27.32 23.08 -9.70
C GLN A 281 -26.32 22.02 -9.22
N LEU A 282 -25.08 22.43 -8.96
CA LEU A 282 -24.04 21.63 -8.31
C LEU A 282 -24.18 21.75 -6.78
N VAL A 283 -24.05 20.62 -6.09
CA VAL A 283 -24.07 20.57 -4.62
C VAL A 283 -22.87 19.79 -4.14
N ALA A 284 -21.98 20.46 -3.39
CA ALA A 284 -20.78 19.85 -2.80
C ALA A 284 -20.99 19.62 -1.30
N ALA A 285 -20.57 18.45 -0.81
CA ALA A 285 -20.67 18.03 0.58
C ALA A 285 -19.30 17.63 1.16
N GLY A 286 -19.07 17.95 2.43
CA GLY A 286 -17.83 17.63 3.13
C GLY A 286 -17.81 18.23 4.52
N LEU A 287 -16.72 18.92 4.88
CA LEU A 287 -16.56 19.55 6.18
C LEU A 287 -15.90 20.95 6.12
N VAL A 288 -16.06 21.70 7.19
CA VAL A 288 -15.35 22.94 7.48
C VAL A 288 -14.74 22.90 8.88
N ILE A 289 -13.54 23.45 9.08
CA ILE A 289 -12.96 23.63 10.42
C ILE A 289 -13.58 24.86 11.07
N ASN A 290 -14.36 24.66 12.14
CA ASN A 290 -14.94 25.77 12.90
C ASN A 290 -13.85 26.52 13.67
N LYS A 291 -13.67 27.80 13.35
CA LYS A 291 -12.60 28.67 13.89
C LYS A 291 -12.68 28.90 15.41
N ASN A 292 -13.84 28.69 16.03
CA ASN A 292 -14.03 28.87 17.47
C ASN A 292 -13.76 27.57 18.23
N THR A 293 -14.29 26.44 17.75
CA THR A 293 -14.21 25.13 18.43
C THR A 293 -12.99 24.31 18.02
N HIS A 294 -12.35 24.66 16.90
CA HIS A 294 -11.27 23.91 16.22
C HIS A 294 -11.68 22.47 15.84
N LYS A 295 -13.00 22.20 15.76
CA LYS A 295 -13.55 20.91 15.32
C LYS A 295 -13.95 20.96 13.84
N PRO A 296 -13.87 19.83 13.12
CA PRO A 296 -14.55 19.68 11.84
C PRO A 296 -16.06 19.65 12.06
N GLU A 297 -16.80 20.31 11.17
CA GLU A 297 -18.27 20.28 11.10
C GLU A 297 -18.71 20.04 9.66
N GLY A 298 -19.77 19.27 9.45
CA GLY A 298 -20.35 19.01 8.13
C GLY A 298 -20.74 20.30 7.41
N ALA A 299 -20.37 20.41 6.15
CA ALA A 299 -20.57 21.59 5.31
C ALA A 299 -21.17 21.22 3.95
N ILE A 300 -22.07 22.08 3.46
CA ILE A 300 -22.68 21.98 2.12
C ILE A 300 -22.62 23.34 1.44
N MET A 301 -22.18 23.39 0.19
CA MET A 301 -22.17 24.59 -0.65
C MET A 301 -22.78 24.30 -2.03
N THR A 302 -23.44 25.29 -2.61
CA THR A 302 -24.11 25.19 -3.92
C THR A 302 -23.49 26.12 -4.95
N SER A 303 -23.57 25.75 -6.23
CA SER A 303 -23.11 26.57 -7.37
C SER A 303 -23.88 26.24 -8.64
N ASP A 304 -24.23 27.25 -9.43
CA ASP A 304 -24.94 27.06 -10.70
C ASP A 304 -23.99 26.69 -11.86
N ASP A 305 -22.69 27.03 -11.73
CA ASP A 305 -21.69 26.90 -12.80
C ASP A 305 -20.31 26.35 -12.36
N GLY A 306 -20.12 26.06 -11.08
CA GLY A 306 -18.88 25.53 -10.50
C GLY A 306 -17.79 26.59 -10.29
N THR A 307 -18.02 27.85 -10.69
CA THR A 307 -17.07 28.97 -10.56
C THR A 307 -17.38 29.83 -9.34
N LEU A 308 -18.66 30.15 -9.12
CA LEU A 308 -19.13 30.95 -7.99
C LEU A 308 -19.93 30.07 -7.04
N TRP A 309 -19.42 29.94 -5.81
CA TRP A 309 -19.99 29.08 -4.78
C TRP A 309 -20.65 29.89 -3.66
N SER A 310 -21.75 29.36 -3.14
CA SER A 310 -22.52 29.98 -2.06
C SER A 310 -21.74 30.03 -0.74
N SER A 311 -22.21 30.80 0.25
CA SER A 311 -21.84 30.53 1.64
C SER A 311 -22.33 29.12 2.05
N PRO A 312 -21.73 28.45 3.04
CA PRO A 312 -22.23 27.17 3.54
C PRO A 312 -23.70 27.23 3.93
N LYS A 313 -24.50 26.29 3.43
CA LYS A 313 -25.95 26.16 3.69
C LYS A 313 -26.26 25.28 4.89
N LEU A 314 -25.25 24.55 5.36
CA LEU A 314 -25.27 23.71 6.55
C LEU A 314 -23.95 23.88 7.30
N THR A 315 -24.02 23.92 8.64
CA THR A 315 -22.90 23.86 9.59
C THR A 315 -23.39 23.19 10.89
N GLY A 316 -22.50 22.69 11.74
CA GLY A 316 -22.87 22.11 13.04
C GLY A 316 -23.43 20.68 13.01
N THR A 317 -23.11 19.90 11.97
CA THR A 317 -23.33 18.45 11.90
C THR A 317 -21.98 17.71 11.92
N ALA A 318 -21.97 16.38 12.02
CA ALA A 318 -20.78 15.56 11.77
C ALA A 318 -20.23 15.74 10.33
N SER A 319 -19.01 15.29 10.05
CA SER A 319 -18.46 15.37 8.69
C SER A 319 -19.37 14.64 7.70
N LEU A 320 -19.68 15.31 6.59
CA LEU A 320 -20.24 14.61 5.43
C LEU A 320 -19.13 13.90 4.68
N SER A 321 -19.48 12.78 4.04
CA SER A 321 -18.61 11.93 3.25
C SER A 321 -19.00 11.95 1.78
N ASP A 322 -20.31 11.82 1.50
CA ASP A 322 -20.84 11.67 0.14
C ASP A 322 -22.23 12.31 -0.02
N ILE A 323 -22.62 12.61 -1.26
CA ILE A 323 -23.89 13.24 -1.63
C ILE A 323 -24.37 12.77 -3.01
N GLU A 324 -25.63 12.38 -3.10
CA GLU A 324 -26.25 11.89 -4.34
C GLU A 324 -27.60 12.54 -4.64
N TRP A 325 -27.93 12.69 -5.93
CA TRP A 325 -29.21 13.21 -6.42
C TRP A 325 -30.11 12.10 -6.96
N THR A 326 -31.30 11.93 -6.38
CA THR A 326 -32.25 10.87 -6.75
C THR A 326 -33.15 11.22 -7.95
N GLY A 327 -32.92 12.35 -8.62
CA GLY A 327 -33.87 12.93 -9.57
C GLY A 327 -35.01 13.73 -8.91
N SER A 328 -35.12 13.72 -7.58
CA SER A 328 -36.15 14.47 -6.83
C SER A 328 -35.71 14.99 -5.45
N GLN A 329 -34.67 14.39 -4.87
CA GLN A 329 -34.13 14.77 -3.57
C GLN A 329 -32.61 14.51 -3.50
N LEU A 330 -31.87 15.36 -2.81
CA LEU A 330 -30.49 15.15 -2.42
C LEU A 330 -30.43 14.32 -1.15
N ILE A 331 -29.54 13.33 -1.12
CA ILE A 331 -29.22 12.53 0.06
C ILE A 331 -27.73 12.74 0.34
N ALA A 332 -27.38 13.27 1.51
CA ALA A 332 -26.00 13.39 1.97
C ALA A 332 -25.76 12.49 3.18
N VAL A 333 -24.61 11.81 3.23
CA VAL A 333 -24.28 10.83 4.28
C VAL A 333 -22.94 11.14 4.93
N GLY A 334 -22.75 10.72 6.19
CA GLY A 334 -21.54 11.03 6.94
C GLY A 334 -21.40 10.37 8.32
N GLY A 335 -20.51 10.95 9.13
CA GLY A 335 -20.20 10.54 10.49
C GLY A 335 -18.92 11.20 11.03
N ASP A 336 -18.71 11.11 12.34
CA ASP A 336 -17.52 11.63 13.02
C ASP A 336 -17.13 10.81 14.27
N GLN A 337 -16.54 9.63 14.07
CA GLN A 337 -15.76 8.95 15.13
C GLN A 337 -14.45 9.71 15.47
N HIS A 338 -14.49 11.04 15.60
CA HIS A 338 -13.39 11.85 16.07
C HIS A 338 -13.48 12.06 17.59
N LEU A 339 -12.62 11.33 18.30
CA LEU A 339 -12.35 11.48 19.73
C LEU A 339 -12.32 12.95 20.19
N SER A 340 -13.26 13.33 21.07
CA SER A 340 -13.01 14.41 22.03
C SER A 340 -12.26 13.82 23.22
N GLY A 341 -11.01 14.23 23.41
CA GLY A 341 -10.11 13.62 24.39
C GLY A 341 -10.61 13.65 25.84
N ASN A 342 -10.23 12.61 26.58
CA ASN A 342 -10.14 12.52 28.05
C ASN A 342 -11.35 12.92 28.94
N ASN A 343 -12.56 13.09 28.41
CA ASN A 343 -13.81 13.09 29.19
C ASN A 343 -15.02 12.75 28.31
N LEU A 344 -15.45 11.47 28.31
CA LEU A 344 -16.51 10.99 27.42
C LEU A 344 -17.85 10.81 28.14
N THR A 345 -18.79 11.71 27.86
CA THR A 345 -20.11 11.25 27.40
C THR A 345 -19.99 11.04 25.88
N PRO A 346 -20.10 9.80 25.36
CA PRO A 346 -19.94 9.56 23.93
C PRO A 346 -21.15 10.09 23.16
N THR A 347 -21.01 11.28 22.56
CA THR A 347 -21.95 11.75 21.52
C THR A 347 -21.57 11.10 20.19
N THR A 348 -21.86 9.81 20.05
CA THR A 348 -21.67 9.08 18.78
C THR A 348 -22.59 9.67 17.72
N GLN A 349 -22.01 10.36 16.73
CA GLN A 349 -22.71 11.01 15.63
C GLN A 349 -22.43 10.34 14.26
N GLY A 350 -21.94 9.10 14.27
CA GLY A 350 -21.95 8.22 13.10
C GLY A 350 -23.37 7.85 12.66
N GLY A 351 -23.49 7.34 11.43
CA GLY A 351 -24.79 7.02 10.83
C GLY A 351 -25.56 8.26 10.34
N LEU A 352 -24.88 9.38 10.09
CA LEU A 352 -25.54 10.62 9.68
C LEU A 352 -26.13 10.48 8.27
N ILE A 353 -27.43 10.76 8.14
CA ILE A 353 -28.14 10.90 6.87
C ILE A 353 -28.90 12.23 6.88
N LEU A 354 -28.70 13.03 5.85
CA LEU A 354 -29.38 14.31 5.61
C LEU A 354 -30.09 14.29 4.27
N THR A 355 -31.26 14.91 4.19
CA THR A 355 -32.06 14.98 2.97
C THR A 355 -32.53 16.39 2.67
N SER A 356 -32.53 16.79 1.39
CA SER A 356 -33.03 18.10 0.94
C SER A 356 -33.63 18.02 -0.46
N THR A 357 -34.72 18.75 -0.73
CA THR A 357 -35.31 18.87 -2.07
C THR A 357 -34.77 20.06 -2.87
N ASP A 358 -34.02 20.96 -2.25
CA ASP A 358 -33.61 22.25 -2.83
C ASP A 358 -32.11 22.59 -2.60
N GLY A 359 -31.34 21.76 -1.90
CA GLY A 359 -29.94 22.00 -1.56
C GLY A 359 -29.72 23.02 -0.45
N GLU A 360 -30.78 23.65 0.03
CA GLU A 360 -30.77 24.79 0.95
C GLU A 360 -31.34 24.41 2.33
N ASN A 361 -32.47 23.70 2.33
CA ASN A 361 -33.17 23.25 3.53
C ASN A 361 -32.92 21.76 3.75
N TRP A 362 -32.15 21.45 4.80
CA TRP A 362 -31.72 20.09 5.12
C TRP A 362 -32.42 19.53 6.36
N GLN A 363 -32.79 18.25 6.30
CA GLN A 363 -33.39 17.51 7.41
C GLN A 363 -32.56 16.27 7.71
N GLN A 364 -32.21 16.06 8.98
CA GLN A 364 -31.57 14.83 9.43
C GLN A 364 -32.60 13.71 9.58
N GLN A 365 -32.24 12.52 9.11
CA GLN A 365 -33.06 11.31 9.19
C GLN A 365 -32.42 10.29 10.14
N ASP A 366 -33.23 9.35 10.63
CA ASP A 366 -32.74 8.20 11.40
C ASP A 366 -32.29 7.09 10.45
N SER A 367 -31.02 6.73 10.53
CA SER A 367 -30.42 5.64 9.74
C SER A 367 -30.56 4.27 10.41
N GLY A 368 -30.95 4.22 11.69
CA GLY A 368 -30.97 3.01 12.51
C GLY A 368 -29.58 2.49 12.89
N THR A 369 -28.50 3.25 12.67
CA THR A 369 -27.12 2.85 12.98
C THR A 369 -26.28 4.02 13.51
N ASN A 370 -25.17 3.71 14.20
CA ASN A 370 -24.15 4.67 14.63
C ASN A 370 -22.81 4.48 13.89
N ILE A 371 -22.81 3.68 12.82
CA ILE A 371 -21.64 3.41 11.96
C ILE A 371 -21.49 4.56 10.96
N ASP A 372 -20.29 5.13 10.85
CA ASP A 372 -20.00 6.23 9.91
C ASP A 372 -20.32 5.81 8.47
N LEU A 373 -21.12 6.62 7.77
CA LEU A 373 -21.49 6.38 6.38
C LEU A 373 -20.51 7.12 5.46
N HIS A 374 -20.05 6.41 4.43
CA HIS A 374 -19.00 6.88 3.53
C HIS A 374 -19.49 7.17 2.12
N THR A 375 -20.54 6.48 1.66
CA THR A 375 -21.00 6.57 0.28
C THR A 375 -22.51 6.36 0.16
N VAL A 376 -23.12 6.99 -0.83
CA VAL A 376 -24.54 6.85 -1.20
C VAL A 376 -24.70 6.84 -2.71
N THR A 377 -25.57 5.98 -3.24
CA THR A 377 -25.91 5.91 -4.67
C THR A 377 -27.41 5.71 -4.88
N PHE A 378 -27.92 6.10 -6.04
CA PHE A 378 -29.31 5.91 -6.44
C PHE A 378 -29.44 4.93 -7.62
N GLU A 379 -30.15 3.82 -7.42
CA GLU A 379 -30.47 2.88 -8.50
C GLU A 379 -31.79 3.29 -9.17
N ALA A 380 -31.67 4.02 -10.28
CA ALA A 380 -32.79 4.68 -10.94
C ALA A 380 -33.85 3.74 -11.56
N ALA A 381 -33.56 2.47 -11.82
CA ALA A 381 -34.52 1.53 -12.40
C ALA A 381 -35.51 0.98 -11.35
N SER A 382 -35.05 0.75 -10.12
CA SER A 382 -35.87 0.32 -8.97
C SER A 382 -36.34 1.48 -8.08
N GLY A 383 -35.69 2.64 -8.18
CA GLY A 383 -35.96 3.79 -7.31
C GLY A 383 -35.42 3.62 -5.90
N VAL A 384 -34.36 2.82 -5.72
CA VAL A 384 -33.78 2.52 -4.40
C VAL A 384 -32.51 3.34 -4.18
N ILE A 385 -32.47 4.03 -3.04
CA ILE A 385 -31.28 4.69 -2.51
C ILE A 385 -30.52 3.67 -1.66
N ILE A 386 -29.20 3.62 -1.82
CA ILE A 386 -28.32 2.67 -1.13
C ILE A 386 -27.20 3.48 -0.47
N ALA A 387 -26.95 3.25 0.82
CA ALA A 387 -25.84 3.89 1.54
C ALA A 387 -24.96 2.83 2.21
N ALA A 388 -23.66 3.06 2.28
CA ALA A 388 -22.71 2.14 2.90
C ALA A 388 -21.59 2.87 3.64
N GLY A 389 -20.99 2.19 4.62
CA GLY A 389 -19.86 2.71 5.38
C GLY A 389 -19.28 1.73 6.39
N GLY A 390 -18.46 2.21 7.32
CA GLY A 390 -17.81 1.40 8.33
C GLY A 390 -16.98 2.18 9.35
N SER A 391 -16.92 1.70 10.58
CA SER A 391 -16.21 2.39 11.68
C SER A 391 -14.78 1.89 11.83
N SER A 392 -13.79 2.76 11.62
CA SER A 392 -12.38 2.52 12.03
C SER A 392 -12.18 2.96 13.47
N HIS A 393 -12.12 2.02 14.42
CA HIS A 393 -11.98 2.33 15.83
C HIS A 393 -10.51 2.63 16.19
N LEU A 394 -10.18 3.89 16.47
CA LEU A 394 -8.79 4.33 16.71
C LEU A 394 -8.23 3.99 18.10
N ILE A 395 -9.08 3.53 19.03
CA ILE A 395 -8.75 3.42 20.47
C ILE A 395 -8.43 1.98 20.89
N ASP A 396 -9.01 0.99 20.22
CA ASP A 396 -8.98 -0.40 20.67
C ASP A 396 -8.80 -1.35 19.47
N ARG A 397 -7.57 -1.89 19.35
CA ARG A 397 -7.21 -2.87 18.32
C ARG A 397 -7.87 -4.24 18.52
N SER A 398 -8.49 -4.50 19.67
CA SER A 398 -9.17 -5.78 19.97
C SER A 398 -10.64 -5.83 19.51
N THR A 399 -11.22 -4.71 19.08
CA THR A 399 -12.60 -4.67 18.55
C THR A 399 -12.63 -4.63 17.01
N PRO A 400 -13.28 -5.58 16.32
CA PRO A 400 -13.31 -5.62 14.86
C PRO A 400 -14.07 -4.42 14.28
N THR A 401 -13.61 -3.91 13.13
CA THR A 401 -14.30 -2.79 12.45
C THR A 401 -15.69 -3.25 12.00
N GLN A 402 -16.71 -2.42 12.21
CA GLN A 402 -18.08 -2.75 11.83
C GLN A 402 -18.45 -2.00 10.55
N SER A 403 -19.07 -2.69 9.59
CA SER A 403 -19.55 -2.15 8.33
C SER A 403 -21.05 -2.33 8.18
N VAL A 404 -21.69 -1.45 7.41
CA VAL A 404 -23.12 -1.49 7.16
C VAL A 404 -23.44 -1.17 5.71
N ILE A 405 -24.46 -1.84 5.18
CA ILE A 405 -25.17 -1.43 3.95
C ILE A 405 -26.62 -1.19 4.33
N LEU A 406 -27.15 -0.01 3.99
CA LEU A 406 -28.51 0.42 4.20
C LEU A 406 -29.20 0.64 2.84
N SER A 407 -30.53 0.53 2.81
CA SER A 407 -31.34 1.00 1.67
C SER A 407 -32.56 1.80 2.12
N SER A 408 -33.03 2.70 1.28
CA SER A 408 -34.33 3.37 1.40
C SER A 408 -34.99 3.53 0.04
N SER A 409 -36.32 3.64 0.00
CA SER A 409 -37.09 4.03 -1.20
C SER A 409 -37.59 5.48 -1.16
N ASP A 410 -37.35 6.20 -0.06
CA ASP A 410 -37.88 7.56 0.18
C ASP A 410 -36.87 8.51 0.86
N GLY A 411 -35.65 8.04 1.15
CA GLY A 411 -34.59 8.79 1.83
C GLY A 411 -34.79 8.95 3.34
N VAL A 412 -35.93 8.51 3.88
CA VAL A 412 -36.36 8.75 5.26
C VAL A 412 -36.40 7.45 6.05
N ASN A 413 -37.01 6.40 5.49
CA ASN A 413 -37.14 5.09 6.11
C ASN A 413 -36.01 4.18 5.62
N TRP A 414 -35.03 3.91 6.49
CA TRP A 414 -33.86 3.09 6.17
C TRP A 414 -33.98 1.67 6.69
N THR A 415 -33.38 0.72 5.97
CA THR A 415 -33.37 -0.70 6.31
C THR A 415 -31.98 -1.28 6.09
N THR A 416 -31.43 -1.92 7.13
CA THR A 416 -30.15 -2.64 7.04
C THR A 416 -30.26 -3.84 6.10
N ARG A 417 -29.27 -4.00 5.22
CA ARG A 417 -29.17 -5.01 4.17
C ARG A 417 -28.01 -5.96 4.36
N ASP A 418 -26.88 -5.44 4.81
CA ASP A 418 -25.68 -6.20 5.18
C ASP A 418 -25.06 -5.56 6.43
N SER A 419 -24.43 -6.39 7.26
CA SER A 419 -23.62 -5.95 8.38
C SER A 419 -22.45 -6.91 8.54
N SER A 420 -21.23 -6.42 8.34
CA SER A 420 -20.01 -7.22 8.34
C SER A 420 -19.01 -6.73 9.39
N LEU A 421 -18.12 -7.64 9.78
CA LEU A 421 -16.95 -7.33 10.59
C LEU A 421 -15.70 -7.25 9.69
N ASN A 422 -14.71 -6.48 10.12
CA ASN A 422 -13.40 -6.32 9.48
C ASN A 422 -13.44 -5.82 8.03
N GLN A 423 -14.42 -4.97 7.69
CA GLN A 423 -14.52 -4.31 6.39
C GLN A 423 -14.90 -2.84 6.56
N ASN A 424 -14.47 -2.00 5.61
CA ASN A 424 -14.83 -0.59 5.59
C ASN A 424 -15.12 -0.17 4.14
N TYR A 425 -16.38 0.15 3.86
CA TYR A 425 -16.84 0.49 2.52
C TYR A 425 -16.56 1.96 2.19
N ARG A 426 -16.26 2.22 0.90
CA ARG A 426 -15.74 3.51 0.41
C ARG A 426 -16.58 4.08 -0.73
N GLY A 427 -17.03 3.24 -1.65
CA GLY A 427 -17.80 3.65 -2.83
C GLY A 427 -18.87 2.62 -3.23
N LEU A 428 -19.89 3.10 -3.93
CA LEU A 428 -21.05 2.35 -4.40
C LEU A 428 -21.34 2.70 -5.86
N ALA A 429 -21.63 1.69 -6.69
CA ALA A 429 -22.17 1.90 -8.03
C ALA A 429 -23.26 0.89 -8.34
N SER A 430 -24.34 1.34 -8.97
CA SER A 430 -25.39 0.45 -9.45
C SER A 430 -25.50 0.42 -10.97
N SER A 431 -25.71 -0.78 -11.48
CA SER A 431 -26.12 -1.06 -12.86
C SER A 431 -27.55 -1.63 -12.84
N PRO A 432 -28.25 -1.70 -13.98
CA PRO A 432 -29.61 -2.27 -14.05
C PRO A 432 -29.76 -3.75 -13.64
N SER A 433 -28.65 -4.45 -13.32
CA SER A 433 -28.64 -5.87 -12.93
C SER A 433 -28.03 -6.14 -11.54
N GLN A 434 -27.25 -5.21 -10.99
CA GLN A 434 -26.55 -5.37 -9.71
C GLN A 434 -25.96 -4.05 -9.20
N THR A 435 -25.79 -3.98 -7.88
CA THR A 435 -24.98 -2.99 -7.16
C THR A 435 -23.63 -3.58 -6.79
N ILE A 436 -22.58 -2.79 -6.93
CA ILE A 436 -21.22 -3.05 -6.46
C ILE A 436 -20.93 -2.17 -5.24
N VAL A 437 -20.31 -2.78 -4.23
CA VAL A 437 -19.71 -2.08 -3.08
C VAL A 437 -18.21 -2.31 -3.14
N ILE A 438 -17.43 -1.26 -2.95
CA ILE A 438 -15.97 -1.33 -2.82
C ILE A 438 -15.49 -0.84 -1.45
N GLY A 439 -14.24 -1.14 -1.08
CA GLY A 439 -13.70 -0.64 0.18
C GLY A 439 -12.20 -0.80 0.37
N ASP A 440 -11.78 -0.68 1.63
CA ASP A 440 -10.43 -0.94 2.07
C ASP A 440 -9.98 -2.39 1.73
N ALA A 441 -8.67 -2.65 1.73
CA ALA A 441 -8.11 -3.98 1.48
C ALA A 441 -8.51 -4.62 0.12
N GLY A 442 -8.85 -3.79 -0.87
CA GLY A 442 -9.32 -4.27 -2.17
C GLY A 442 -10.69 -4.98 -2.12
N VAL A 443 -11.49 -4.74 -1.08
CA VAL A 443 -12.85 -5.31 -0.96
C VAL A 443 -13.69 -4.91 -2.17
N ILE A 444 -14.30 -5.93 -2.80
CA ILE A 444 -15.32 -5.78 -3.84
C ILE A 444 -16.43 -6.78 -3.53
N LYS A 445 -17.67 -6.31 -3.42
CA LYS A 445 -18.89 -7.15 -3.32
C LYS A 445 -19.87 -6.81 -4.43
N SER A 446 -20.67 -7.79 -4.87
CA SER A 446 -21.82 -7.53 -5.75
C SER A 446 -23.12 -8.13 -5.21
N SER A 447 -24.25 -7.45 -5.46
CA SER A 447 -25.59 -7.99 -5.20
C SER A 447 -26.57 -7.61 -6.30
N SER A 448 -27.38 -8.57 -6.74
CA SER A 448 -28.51 -8.35 -7.66
C SER A 448 -29.84 -8.09 -6.97
N ASN A 449 -29.89 -8.12 -5.63
CA ASN A 449 -31.14 -8.03 -4.86
C ASN A 449 -31.03 -7.29 -3.52
N LEU A 450 -29.83 -6.78 -3.16
CA LEU A 450 -29.50 -6.14 -1.88
C LEU A 450 -29.81 -6.98 -0.63
N GLN A 451 -29.92 -8.31 -0.77
CA GLN A 451 -30.18 -9.26 0.32
C GLN A 451 -29.08 -10.33 0.41
N GLN A 452 -28.42 -10.63 -0.70
CA GLN A 452 -27.30 -11.56 -0.79
C GLN A 452 -26.15 -10.87 -1.50
N TRP A 453 -24.99 -10.84 -0.84
CA TRP A 453 -23.77 -10.22 -1.35
C TRP A 453 -22.74 -11.31 -1.68
N ASN A 454 -22.26 -11.32 -2.91
CA ASN A 454 -21.16 -12.16 -3.34
C ASN A 454 -19.86 -11.38 -3.17
N ASN A 455 -18.89 -11.95 -2.44
CA ASN A 455 -17.55 -11.39 -2.31
C ASN A 455 -16.73 -11.75 -3.56
N HIS A 456 -15.99 -10.79 -4.11
CA HIS A 456 -15.04 -11.01 -5.21
C HIS A 456 -13.58 -10.96 -4.77
N THR A 457 -13.31 -10.79 -3.47
CA THR A 457 -12.00 -11.04 -2.84
C THR A 457 -11.76 -12.53 -2.61
N SER A 458 -10.49 -12.97 -2.65
CA SER A 458 -10.15 -14.35 -3.05
C SER A 458 -9.68 -15.33 -1.96
N GLY A 459 -9.78 -15.03 -0.67
CA GLY A 459 -9.32 -16.00 0.34
C GLY A 459 -9.49 -15.58 1.80
N THR A 460 -8.88 -14.47 2.21
CA THR A 460 -9.04 -13.88 3.54
C THR A 460 -8.70 -12.39 3.55
N LEU A 461 -9.11 -11.68 4.59
CA LEU A 461 -8.68 -10.31 4.94
C LEU A 461 -7.94 -10.26 6.30
N ASN A 462 -7.82 -11.40 6.99
CA ASN A 462 -7.07 -11.49 8.24
C ASN A 462 -5.59 -11.14 7.98
N THR A 463 -4.99 -10.34 8.86
CA THR A 463 -3.53 -10.14 8.87
C THR A 463 -2.83 -11.48 9.03
N LEU A 464 -1.93 -11.78 8.08
CA LEU A 464 -1.05 -12.94 8.15
C LEU A 464 0.24 -12.50 8.84
N ASN A 465 0.59 -13.17 9.93
CA ASN A 465 1.71 -12.80 10.79
C ASN A 465 3.00 -13.50 10.33
N ASP A 466 2.91 -14.78 9.96
CA ASP A 466 4.08 -15.59 9.60
C ASP A 466 3.77 -16.64 8.52
N ILE A 467 4.81 -17.15 7.85
CA ILE A 467 4.75 -18.12 6.76
C ILE A 467 5.97 -19.05 6.78
N VAL A 468 5.74 -20.36 6.65
CA VAL A 468 6.80 -21.37 6.57
C VAL A 468 6.58 -22.35 5.42
N SER A 469 7.68 -22.93 4.93
CA SER A 469 7.67 -24.06 4.00
C SER A 469 7.90 -25.38 4.75
N MET A 470 6.98 -26.34 4.60
CA MET A 470 7.22 -27.75 4.98
C MET A 470 7.88 -28.57 3.86
N GLY A 471 8.44 -27.90 2.84
CA GLY A 471 9.15 -28.49 1.70
C GLY A 471 8.30 -28.71 0.46
N ASN A 472 7.08 -29.22 0.59
CA ASN A 472 6.13 -29.45 -0.52
C ASN A 472 4.86 -28.58 -0.45
N MET A 473 4.77 -27.72 0.56
CA MET A 473 3.65 -26.82 0.79
C MET A 473 4.11 -25.62 1.64
N LEU A 474 3.55 -24.45 1.35
CA LEU A 474 3.60 -23.26 2.18
C LEU A 474 2.42 -23.25 3.15
N ILE A 475 2.65 -22.78 4.37
CA ILE A 475 1.65 -22.56 5.40
C ILE A 475 1.83 -21.14 5.92
N ALA A 476 0.79 -20.32 5.85
CA ALA A 476 0.77 -18.99 6.46
C ALA A 476 -0.25 -18.98 7.61
N VAL A 477 0.08 -18.30 8.71
CA VAL A 477 -0.76 -18.18 9.91
C VAL A 477 -1.06 -16.73 10.24
N GLY A 478 -2.15 -16.46 10.95
CA GLY A 478 -2.55 -15.08 11.24
C GLY A 478 -3.62 -14.91 12.30
N ILE A 479 -4.17 -13.70 12.34
CA ILE A 479 -5.21 -13.29 13.31
C ILE A 479 -6.51 -14.09 13.14
N ASN A 480 -7.34 -14.11 14.18
CA ASN A 480 -8.59 -14.88 14.26
C ASN A 480 -8.40 -16.40 14.02
N GLY A 481 -7.22 -16.94 14.33
CA GLY A 481 -6.88 -18.35 14.10
C GLY A 481 -6.71 -18.75 12.63
N GLU A 482 -6.50 -17.79 11.72
CA GLU A 482 -6.36 -18.05 10.28
C GLU A 482 -5.16 -18.96 9.98
N VAL A 483 -5.37 -19.97 9.13
CA VAL A 483 -4.30 -20.79 8.55
C VAL A 483 -4.57 -20.94 7.06
N LEU A 484 -3.64 -20.53 6.21
CA LEU A 484 -3.68 -20.73 4.76
C LEU A 484 -2.63 -21.74 4.32
N THR A 485 -2.93 -22.48 3.25
CA THR A 485 -2.00 -23.44 2.64
C THR A 485 -1.87 -23.23 1.14
N SER A 486 -0.67 -23.36 0.58
CA SER A 486 -0.43 -23.32 -0.88
C SER A 486 0.62 -24.31 -1.32
N GLN A 487 0.39 -25.01 -2.43
CA GLN A 487 1.40 -25.90 -3.04
C GLN A 487 2.27 -25.17 -4.07
N ASN A 488 1.86 -23.98 -4.54
CA ASN A 488 2.35 -23.36 -5.78
C ASN A 488 2.55 -21.83 -5.69
N SER A 489 2.61 -21.28 -4.47
CA SER A 489 2.68 -19.84 -4.08
C SER A 489 1.54 -18.91 -4.57
N ARG A 490 0.81 -19.32 -5.61
CA ARG A 490 -0.16 -18.51 -6.36
C ARG A 490 -1.61 -18.78 -5.97
N SER A 491 -1.91 -19.97 -5.44
CA SER A 491 -3.26 -20.40 -5.07
C SER A 491 -3.27 -20.87 -3.62
N TRP A 492 -4.16 -20.27 -2.81
CA TRP A 492 -4.19 -20.46 -1.37
C TRP A 492 -5.54 -21.03 -0.91
N ALA A 493 -5.52 -21.91 0.09
CA ALA A 493 -6.71 -22.51 0.68
C ALA A 493 -6.69 -22.37 2.20
N SER A 494 -7.72 -21.75 2.77
CA SER A 494 -7.91 -21.62 4.21
C SER A 494 -8.20 -22.97 4.87
N ARG A 495 -7.73 -23.14 6.11
CA ARG A 495 -7.79 -24.34 6.94
C ARG A 495 -8.31 -23.96 8.31
N ASN A 496 -9.10 -24.86 8.90
CA ASN A 496 -9.57 -24.70 10.26
C ASN A 496 -8.46 -25.10 11.23
N SER A 497 -7.92 -24.14 11.98
CA SER A 497 -6.97 -24.34 13.07
C SER A 497 -7.60 -24.97 14.32
N GLY A 498 -8.93 -24.84 14.47
CA GLY A 498 -9.66 -25.23 15.68
C GLY A 498 -9.71 -24.15 16.75
N THR A 499 -9.11 -22.97 16.52
CA THR A 499 -9.15 -21.81 17.44
C THR A 499 -9.60 -20.54 16.71
N SER A 500 -9.96 -19.52 17.48
CA SER A 500 -10.16 -18.14 17.01
C SER A 500 -9.15 -17.15 17.59
N THR A 501 -8.20 -17.64 18.41
CA THR A 501 -7.10 -16.84 18.96
C THR A 501 -6.05 -16.55 17.90
N ASP A 502 -5.43 -15.38 17.96
CA ASP A 502 -4.42 -14.95 17.00
C ASP A 502 -3.19 -15.89 17.00
N LEU A 503 -2.77 -16.33 15.81
CA LEU A 503 -1.54 -17.10 15.59
C LEU A 503 -0.44 -16.16 15.12
N THR A 504 0.70 -16.14 15.80
CA THR A 504 1.78 -15.18 15.55
C THR A 504 2.93 -15.75 14.72
N ALA A 505 3.29 -17.02 14.94
CA ALA A 505 4.45 -17.66 14.32
C ALA A 505 4.26 -19.16 14.08
N ILE A 506 5.05 -19.75 13.17
CA ILE A 506 4.97 -21.16 12.79
C ILE A 506 6.34 -21.78 12.40
N ALA A 507 6.75 -22.82 13.13
CA ALA A 507 7.96 -23.58 12.84
C ALA A 507 7.67 -24.95 12.18
N TRP A 508 8.59 -25.39 11.31
CA TRP A 508 8.62 -26.77 10.79
C TRP A 508 9.83 -27.53 11.38
N THR A 509 9.58 -28.62 12.11
CA THR A 509 10.65 -29.42 12.75
C THR A 509 11.37 -30.39 11.81
N GLY A 510 11.00 -30.41 10.52
CA GLY A 510 11.34 -31.50 9.60
C GLY A 510 10.34 -32.68 9.63
N SER A 511 9.40 -32.70 10.58
CA SER A 511 8.39 -33.76 10.69
C SER A 511 7.01 -33.32 11.21
N MET A 512 6.91 -32.17 11.86
CA MET A 512 5.67 -31.60 12.37
C MET A 512 5.71 -30.07 12.31
N LEU A 513 4.60 -29.44 11.96
CA LEU A 513 4.37 -28.00 12.11
C LEU A 513 3.94 -27.71 13.53
N VAL A 514 4.48 -26.64 14.10
CA VAL A 514 4.06 -26.10 15.39
C VAL A 514 3.84 -24.61 15.25
N THR A 515 2.62 -24.16 15.53
CA THR A 515 2.27 -22.72 15.52
C THR A 515 1.91 -22.28 16.92
N VAL A 516 2.22 -21.02 17.22
CA VAL A 516 2.01 -20.39 18.51
C VAL A 516 1.31 -19.05 18.34
N GLY A 517 0.76 -18.52 19.43
CA GLY A 517 0.22 -17.17 19.47
C GLY A 517 -0.46 -16.86 20.79
N GLY A 518 -1.50 -16.02 20.75
CA GLY A 518 -2.27 -15.60 21.91
C GLY A 518 -2.97 -14.27 21.70
N ASP A 519 -4.02 -14.00 22.50
CA ASP A 519 -4.73 -12.73 22.47
C ASP A 519 -4.24 -11.81 23.60
N LEU A 520 -4.05 -10.51 23.34
CA LEU A 520 -3.74 -9.53 24.38
C LEU A 520 -5.03 -9.16 25.15
N GLY A 521 -5.32 -9.91 26.21
CA GLY A 521 -6.45 -9.62 27.09
C GLY A 521 -6.28 -8.26 27.80
N PRO A 522 -7.38 -7.54 28.11
CA PRO A 522 -7.32 -6.27 28.83
C PRO A 522 -6.64 -6.47 30.18
N ALA A 523 -5.61 -5.67 30.47
CA ALA A 523 -4.86 -5.74 31.72
C ALA A 523 -5.79 -5.44 32.91
N GLN A 524 -6.22 -6.49 33.63
CA GLN A 524 -7.09 -6.35 34.79
C GLN A 524 -6.33 -5.76 35.99
N ASP A 525 -5.05 -6.13 36.16
CA ASP A 525 -4.26 -5.82 37.36
C ASP A 525 -2.79 -5.43 37.05
N GLY A 526 -2.60 -4.27 36.42
CA GLY A 526 -1.30 -3.59 36.31
C GLY A 526 -0.35 -4.07 35.19
N PRO A 527 0.82 -3.41 35.02
CA PRO A 527 1.80 -3.79 34.01
C PRO A 527 2.43 -5.14 34.35
N GLY A 528 2.37 -6.08 33.41
CA GLY A 528 2.95 -7.43 33.55
C GLY A 528 1.96 -8.57 33.77
N GLN A 529 0.65 -8.30 33.94
CA GLN A 529 -0.40 -9.33 33.92
C GLN A 529 -1.51 -8.98 32.93
N ALA A 530 -1.19 -9.09 31.64
CA ALA A 530 -2.22 -9.25 30.61
C ALA A 530 -2.91 -10.61 30.82
N GLY A 531 -4.25 -10.61 30.85
CA GLY A 531 -5.07 -11.83 30.89
C GLY A 531 -5.09 -12.57 29.55
N SER A 532 -3.90 -12.77 28.98
CA SER A 532 -3.69 -13.47 27.72
C SER A 532 -3.86 -14.97 27.89
N ASN A 533 -4.43 -15.62 26.88
CA ASN A 533 -4.36 -17.06 26.72
C ASN A 533 -3.45 -17.32 25.51
N GLY A 534 -2.19 -17.62 25.76
CA GLY A 534 -1.29 -18.15 24.73
C GLY A 534 -1.82 -19.48 24.18
N VAL A 535 -1.63 -19.71 22.88
CA VAL A 535 -2.07 -20.94 22.20
C VAL A 535 -0.88 -21.65 21.56
N ILE A 536 -0.89 -22.99 21.58
CA ILE A 536 0.10 -23.82 20.88
C ILE A 536 -0.64 -24.93 20.13
N LEU A 537 -0.51 -24.97 18.80
CA LEU A 537 -1.11 -26.00 17.95
C LEU A 537 -0.05 -26.79 17.19
N THR A 538 -0.35 -28.05 16.91
CA THR A 538 0.51 -28.96 16.14
C THR A 538 -0.21 -29.55 14.94
N SER A 539 0.49 -29.74 13.81
CA SER A 539 -0.03 -30.43 12.64
C SER A 539 1.05 -31.21 11.88
N PRO A 540 0.81 -32.49 11.49
CA PRO A 540 1.73 -33.24 10.64
C PRO A 540 1.57 -32.91 9.15
N ASP A 541 0.50 -32.22 8.74
CA ASP A 541 0.10 -32.05 7.33
C ASP A 541 -0.32 -30.62 6.94
N GLY A 542 -0.36 -29.67 7.88
CA GLY A 542 -0.81 -28.29 7.69
C GLY A 542 -2.32 -28.12 7.50
N ILE A 543 -3.09 -29.21 7.56
CA ILE A 543 -4.53 -29.26 7.28
C ILE A 543 -5.30 -29.60 8.55
N ASN A 544 -4.83 -30.58 9.31
CA ASN A 544 -5.43 -31.08 10.54
C ASN A 544 -4.60 -30.60 11.74
N TRP A 545 -5.18 -29.73 12.55
CA TRP A 545 -4.53 -29.11 13.70
C TRP A 545 -4.98 -29.75 15.01
N THR A 546 -4.07 -29.88 15.97
CA THR A 546 -4.31 -30.40 17.31
C THR A 546 -3.77 -29.42 18.35
N ASP A 547 -4.64 -28.98 19.25
CA ASP A 547 -4.28 -28.14 20.40
C ASP A 547 -3.34 -28.88 21.36
N ARG A 548 -2.26 -28.21 21.74
CA ARG A 548 -1.20 -28.65 22.67
C ARG A 548 -0.96 -27.64 23.79
N THR A 549 -1.83 -26.65 23.93
CA THR A 549 -1.71 -25.59 24.94
C THR A 549 -1.67 -26.22 26.35
N PRO A 550 -0.58 -26.04 27.12
CA PRO A 550 -0.47 -26.55 28.49
C PRO A 550 -1.54 -25.98 29.43
N GLU A 551 -1.89 -26.71 30.48
CA GLU A 551 -2.77 -26.19 31.54
C GLU A 551 -2.07 -25.04 32.30
N GLY A 552 -2.62 -23.83 32.20
CA GLY A 552 -2.11 -22.64 32.87
C GLY A 552 -2.54 -21.35 32.16
N VAL A 553 -2.03 -20.21 32.64
CA VAL A 553 -2.11 -18.93 31.92
C VAL A 553 -0.76 -18.72 31.23
N LEU A 554 -0.75 -18.78 29.90
CA LEU A 554 0.39 -18.41 29.08
C LEU A 554 0.19 -16.99 28.57
N GLY A 555 1.24 -16.15 28.63
CA GLY A 555 1.24 -14.85 27.96
C GLY A 555 1.14 -14.98 26.43
N LEU A 556 1.09 -13.84 25.74
CA LEU A 556 1.24 -13.81 24.29
C LEU A 556 2.58 -14.46 23.91
N ILE A 557 2.54 -15.58 23.21
CA ILE A 557 3.71 -16.14 22.55
C ILE A 557 3.88 -15.36 21.25
N ARG A 558 5.10 -14.89 20.97
CA ARG A 558 5.45 -14.07 19.79
C ARG A 558 6.02 -14.94 18.68
N ASP A 559 7.00 -15.77 19.00
CA ASP A 559 7.77 -16.55 18.02
C ASP A 559 8.11 -17.96 18.51
N ILE A 560 8.43 -18.86 17.57
CA ILE A 560 8.84 -20.25 17.79
C ILE A 560 9.86 -20.69 16.74
N SER A 561 10.97 -21.31 17.19
CA SER A 561 12.02 -21.81 16.31
C SER A 561 12.51 -23.21 16.70
N TRP A 562 12.97 -23.97 15.70
CA TRP A 562 13.49 -25.33 15.85
C TRP A 562 15.02 -25.36 15.74
N THR A 563 15.70 -25.72 16.84
CA THR A 563 17.17 -25.76 16.92
C THR A 563 17.82 -26.96 16.23
N GLY A 564 17.04 -27.77 15.49
CA GLY A 564 17.44 -29.10 15.05
C GLY A 564 17.28 -30.19 16.11
N SER A 565 17.04 -29.83 17.38
CA SER A 565 16.88 -30.78 18.49
C SER A 565 15.80 -30.42 19.52
N GLN A 566 15.43 -29.14 19.62
CA GLN A 566 14.39 -28.64 20.52
C GLN A 566 13.66 -27.45 19.90
N LEU A 567 12.36 -27.31 20.19
CA LEU A 567 11.60 -26.08 19.96
C LEU A 567 11.85 -25.12 21.12
N ILE A 568 12.10 -23.86 20.77
CA ILE A 568 12.11 -22.73 21.69
C ILE A 568 10.98 -21.79 21.26
N ALA A 569 10.07 -21.43 22.16
CA ALA A 569 9.03 -20.46 21.92
C ALA A 569 9.15 -19.31 22.92
N VAL A 570 8.99 -18.08 22.46
CA VAL A 570 9.29 -16.85 23.21
C VAL A 570 8.12 -15.87 23.19
N GLY A 571 8.00 -14.96 24.16
CA GLY A 571 6.88 -14.02 24.18
C GLY A 571 6.91 -12.93 25.24
N SER A 572 5.72 -12.39 25.52
CA SER A 572 5.47 -11.31 26.49
C SER A 572 5.96 -11.67 27.91
N ALA A 573 6.31 -10.66 28.70
CA ALA A 573 6.69 -10.81 30.11
C ALA A 573 7.87 -11.78 30.34
N GLY A 574 8.85 -11.81 29.43
CA GLY A 574 10.02 -12.67 29.52
C GLY A 574 9.76 -14.16 29.30
N LEU A 575 8.61 -14.53 28.71
CA LEU A 575 8.22 -15.92 28.52
C LEU A 575 9.20 -16.67 27.61
N ILE A 576 9.72 -17.80 28.11
CA ILE A 576 10.44 -18.81 27.32
C ILE A 576 9.85 -20.18 27.64
N LEU A 577 9.43 -20.91 26.60
CA LEU A 577 9.00 -22.30 26.67
C LEU A 577 9.91 -23.15 25.80
N THR A 578 10.25 -24.36 26.26
CA THR A 578 11.03 -25.32 25.46
C THR A 578 10.36 -26.69 25.38
N SER A 579 10.48 -27.34 24.22
CA SER A 579 9.88 -28.66 23.99
C SER A 579 10.70 -29.51 23.00
N PRO A 580 11.02 -30.78 23.31
CA PRO A 580 11.71 -31.66 22.36
C PRO A 580 10.79 -32.22 21.26
N ASP A 581 9.46 -32.14 21.44
CA ASP A 581 8.48 -32.85 20.61
C ASP A 581 7.25 -32.01 20.19
N GLY A 582 7.13 -30.76 20.64
CA GLY A 582 5.98 -29.88 20.40
C GLY A 582 4.72 -30.23 21.19
N ILE A 583 4.77 -31.27 22.04
CA ILE A 583 3.64 -31.81 22.80
C ILE A 583 3.83 -31.58 24.30
N GLN A 584 5.06 -31.70 24.81
CA GLN A 584 5.39 -31.46 26.22
C GLN A 584 6.29 -30.24 26.33
N TRP A 585 5.81 -29.21 27.04
CA TRP A 585 6.44 -27.91 27.15
C TRP A 585 6.93 -27.64 28.56
N THR A 586 8.11 -27.04 28.69
CA THR A 586 8.73 -26.64 29.96
C THR A 586 9.02 -25.14 29.94
N THR A 587 8.49 -24.40 30.91
CA THR A 587 8.82 -22.98 31.09
C THR A 587 10.24 -22.82 31.64
N GLN A 588 11.00 -21.90 31.04
CA GLN A 588 12.38 -21.58 31.44
C GLN A 588 12.44 -20.18 32.06
N ASN A 589 13.45 -19.94 32.91
CA ASN A 589 13.70 -18.63 33.47
C ASN A 589 14.60 -17.82 32.52
N SER A 590 14.03 -16.79 31.88
CA SER A 590 14.76 -15.84 31.02
C SER A 590 15.64 -14.86 31.80
N GLY A 591 15.35 -14.64 33.09
CA GLY A 591 16.01 -13.61 33.91
C GLY A 591 15.54 -12.18 33.62
N THR A 592 14.48 -11.98 32.85
CA THR A 592 13.90 -10.67 32.52
C THR A 592 12.37 -10.75 32.43
N ASP A 593 11.71 -9.61 32.55
CA ASP A 593 10.28 -9.36 32.33
C ASP A 593 9.99 -8.67 30.99
N ARG A 594 11.02 -8.38 30.20
CA ARG A 594 10.92 -7.74 28.88
C ARG A 594 10.20 -8.63 27.88
N TRP A 595 9.57 -8.03 26.88
CA TRP A 595 9.01 -8.80 25.76
C TRP A 595 10.14 -9.42 24.93
N LEU A 596 10.00 -10.72 24.66
CA LEU A 596 10.87 -11.49 23.77
C LEU A 596 10.12 -11.70 22.46
N ASN A 597 10.70 -11.23 21.37
CA ASN A 597 10.01 -11.03 20.10
C ASN A 597 10.33 -12.15 19.08
N ALA A 598 11.59 -12.59 19.01
CA ALA A 598 12.04 -13.64 18.09
C ALA A 598 13.19 -14.50 18.62
N VAL A 599 13.38 -15.68 18.02
CA VAL A 599 14.40 -16.66 18.41
C VAL A 599 15.02 -17.39 17.20
N SER A 600 16.36 -17.43 17.16
CA SER A 600 17.12 -18.16 16.14
C SER A 600 18.32 -18.86 16.76
N SER A 601 18.84 -19.87 16.07
CA SER A 601 19.95 -20.67 16.59
C SER A 601 20.90 -21.14 15.49
N ASN A 602 22.17 -21.26 15.85
CA ASN A 602 23.12 -22.10 15.15
C ASN A 602 23.35 -23.40 15.95
N ASN A 603 24.36 -24.19 15.57
CA ASN A 603 24.62 -25.49 16.21
C ASN A 603 25.07 -25.40 17.68
N ASP A 604 25.63 -24.26 18.10
CA ASP A 604 26.28 -24.07 19.40
C ASP A 604 25.57 -23.05 20.30
N LEU A 605 24.75 -22.16 19.72
CA LEU A 605 24.13 -21.02 20.40
C LEU A 605 22.73 -20.72 19.87
N ILE A 606 21.81 -20.48 20.80
CA ILE A 606 20.49 -19.90 20.61
C ILE A 606 20.54 -18.42 21.01
N VAL A 607 19.96 -17.57 20.17
CA VAL A 607 19.82 -16.12 20.34
C VAL A 607 18.34 -15.78 20.37
N ILE A 608 17.91 -15.02 21.37
CA ILE A 608 16.59 -14.41 21.45
C ILE A 608 16.75 -12.90 21.36
N THR A 609 15.88 -12.21 20.62
CA THR A 609 15.82 -10.75 20.53
C THR A 609 14.46 -10.22 21.02
N GLY A 610 14.41 -8.96 21.47
CA GLY A 610 13.17 -8.32 21.91
C GLY A 610 13.34 -6.87 22.38
N GLY A 611 12.29 -6.31 23.00
CA GLY A 611 12.21 -4.94 23.48
C GLY A 611 10.80 -4.56 23.96
N ASP A 612 10.67 -3.57 24.85
CA ASP A 612 9.38 -3.22 25.47
C ASP A 612 8.62 -2.13 24.69
N HIS A 613 7.74 -2.57 23.79
CA HIS A 613 6.90 -1.73 22.92
C HIS A 613 5.91 -0.78 23.63
N PHE A 614 5.79 -0.79 24.97
CA PHE A 614 4.67 -0.14 25.68
C PHE A 614 5.03 0.76 26.89
N ASN A 615 6.28 0.82 27.35
CA ASN A 615 6.65 1.63 28.52
C ASN A 615 7.35 2.93 28.13
N GLN A 616 6.79 4.08 28.55
CA GLN A 616 7.34 5.41 28.26
C GLN A 616 8.61 5.76 29.07
N ASP A 617 9.09 4.84 29.90
CA ASP A 617 10.15 5.06 30.90
C ASP A 617 11.53 4.46 30.48
N GLY A 618 11.89 4.54 29.19
CA GLY A 618 13.28 4.32 28.72
C GLY A 618 13.81 2.89 28.88
N VAL A 619 13.14 1.90 28.27
CA VAL A 619 13.42 0.47 28.47
C VAL A 619 13.63 -0.23 27.11
N GLY A 620 14.86 -0.21 26.58
CA GLY A 620 15.15 -0.57 25.17
C GLY A 620 15.30 -2.05 24.81
N GLY A 621 16.16 -2.33 23.83
CA GLY A 621 16.29 -3.67 23.25
C GLY A 621 16.94 -4.68 24.19
N THR A 622 16.60 -5.95 24.00
CA THR A 622 17.22 -7.08 24.70
C THR A 622 17.70 -8.14 23.73
N ILE A 623 18.84 -8.75 24.06
CA ILE A 623 19.33 -9.98 23.43
C ILE A 623 19.69 -10.95 24.55
N LEU A 624 19.12 -12.14 24.52
CA LEU A 624 19.47 -13.24 25.41
C LEU A 624 20.17 -14.35 24.61
N THR A 625 21.11 -15.03 25.25
CA THR A 625 21.86 -16.13 24.64
C THR A 625 21.88 -17.37 25.52
N SER A 626 21.85 -18.55 24.92
CA SER A 626 21.94 -19.84 25.60
C SER A 626 22.56 -20.92 24.70
N SER A 627 23.28 -21.88 25.27
CA SER A 627 23.76 -23.08 24.56
C SER A 627 22.93 -24.34 24.85
N ASP A 628 21.93 -24.25 25.74
CA ASP A 628 21.13 -25.40 26.21
C ASP A 628 19.61 -25.13 26.29
N GLY A 629 19.17 -23.94 25.88
CA GLY A 629 17.77 -23.50 25.92
C GLY A 629 17.20 -23.28 27.32
N SER A 630 17.98 -23.52 28.39
CA SER A 630 17.51 -23.59 29.77
C SER A 630 18.18 -22.53 30.65
N ASN A 631 19.45 -22.21 30.38
CA ASN A 631 20.23 -21.18 31.06
C ASN A 631 20.46 -20.00 30.11
N TRP A 632 19.90 -18.84 30.46
CA TRP A 632 19.90 -17.64 29.60
C TRP A 632 20.81 -16.55 30.15
N THR A 633 21.62 -15.95 29.27
CA THR A 633 22.55 -14.85 29.60
C THR A 633 22.21 -13.61 28.78
N PRO A 634 21.89 -12.46 29.41
CA PRO A 634 21.61 -11.21 28.71
C PRO A 634 22.89 -10.54 28.20
N ILE A 635 22.82 -9.99 26.99
CA ILE A 635 23.86 -9.11 26.42
C ILE A 635 23.66 -7.69 26.95
N ASN A 636 24.72 -7.08 27.46
CA ASN A 636 24.71 -5.72 28.01
C ASN A 636 25.28 -4.72 27.00
N GLY A 637 24.81 -3.47 27.04
CA GLY A 637 25.34 -2.38 26.21
C GLY A 637 24.65 -2.18 24.85
N LEU A 638 23.47 -2.76 24.67
CA LEU A 638 22.56 -2.39 23.57
C LEU A 638 22.02 -0.97 23.77
N ASP A 639 21.66 -0.30 22.67
CA ASP A 639 21.02 1.02 22.69
C ASP A 639 19.62 0.92 23.30
N GLU A 640 19.34 1.78 24.28
CA GLU A 640 18.10 1.80 25.05
C GLU A 640 16.87 2.29 24.26
N ASN A 641 17.03 2.63 22.98
CA ASN A 641 15.96 3.13 22.11
C ASN A 641 15.59 2.18 20.96
N ILE A 642 16.29 1.05 20.82
CA ILE A 642 16.05 0.06 19.76
C ILE A 642 15.04 -0.98 20.24
N ASP A 643 14.01 -1.27 19.45
CA ASP A 643 13.22 -2.51 19.56
C ASP A 643 13.68 -3.48 18.46
N LEU A 644 13.91 -4.75 18.83
CA LEU A 644 14.32 -5.82 17.93
C LEU A 644 13.14 -6.76 17.71
N VAL A 645 12.67 -6.85 16.47
CA VAL A 645 11.47 -7.60 16.11
C VAL A 645 11.80 -9.03 15.73
N ASP A 646 12.82 -9.24 14.90
CA ASP A 646 13.19 -10.56 14.37
C ASP A 646 14.73 -10.83 14.38
N VAL A 647 15.12 -12.11 14.29
CA VAL A 647 16.51 -12.58 14.19
C VAL A 647 16.64 -13.87 13.38
N THR A 648 17.64 -13.94 12.50
CA THR A 648 17.96 -15.15 11.72
C THR A 648 19.45 -15.50 11.71
N TRP A 649 19.78 -16.75 11.38
CA TRP A 649 21.15 -17.27 11.24
C TRP A 649 21.47 -17.59 9.78
N THR A 650 22.50 -16.93 9.23
CA THR A 650 22.88 -17.04 7.81
C THR A 650 23.74 -18.26 7.46
N GLY A 651 23.92 -19.19 8.38
CA GLY A 651 24.99 -20.20 8.29
C GLY A 651 26.38 -19.67 8.66
N SER A 652 26.55 -18.36 8.89
CA SER A 652 27.86 -17.75 9.21
C SER A 652 27.84 -16.54 10.15
N PHE A 653 26.68 -15.88 10.31
CA PHE A 653 26.43 -14.83 11.30
C PHE A 653 24.93 -14.75 11.62
N PHE A 654 24.60 -14.23 12.80
CA PHE A 654 23.25 -13.79 13.12
C PHE A 654 22.98 -12.41 12.53
N THR A 655 21.76 -12.20 12.05
CA THR A 655 21.21 -10.89 11.65
C THR A 655 19.94 -10.67 12.44
N ALA A 656 19.88 -9.61 13.25
CA ALA A 656 18.67 -9.18 13.95
C ALA A 656 18.17 -7.86 13.35
N VAL A 657 16.85 -7.65 13.34
CA VAL A 657 16.22 -6.49 12.70
C VAL A 657 15.16 -5.84 13.60
N GLY A 658 14.85 -4.58 13.31
CA GLY A 658 13.82 -3.82 14.02
C GLY A 658 13.90 -2.33 13.72
N GLY A 659 13.69 -1.49 14.74
CA GLY A 659 13.62 -0.04 14.59
C GLY A 659 13.90 0.73 15.87
N VAL A 660 13.81 2.06 15.80
CA VAL A 660 13.90 2.97 16.95
C VAL A 660 12.50 3.50 17.27
N PHE A 661 12.15 3.53 18.56
CA PHE A 661 10.88 4.08 19.02
C PHE A 661 11.12 5.39 19.80
N ASN A 662 11.00 6.53 19.13
CA ASN A 662 10.97 7.84 19.80
C ASN A 662 9.88 8.75 19.18
N GLN A 663 9.36 9.70 19.97
CA GLN A 663 8.20 10.51 19.55
C GLN A 663 8.57 11.75 18.70
N GLU A 664 9.85 12.03 18.47
CA GLU A 664 10.31 13.24 17.78
C GLU A 664 11.13 13.00 16.51
N LEU A 665 11.46 11.74 16.16
CA LEU A 665 12.14 11.38 14.92
C LEU A 665 11.52 10.13 14.29
N ASP A 666 11.33 10.23 12.99
CA ASP A 666 11.24 9.14 12.01
C ASP A 666 11.75 7.76 12.50
N ASN A 667 10.88 6.73 12.38
CA ASN A 667 11.09 5.31 12.72
C ASN A 667 12.30 4.68 12.00
N ALA A 668 13.52 5.07 12.38
CA ALA A 668 14.74 4.68 11.71
C ALA A 668 15.06 3.18 11.93
N SER A 669 15.03 2.41 10.84
CA SER A 669 15.33 0.97 10.86
C SER A 669 16.67 0.65 11.54
N LYS A 670 16.74 -0.55 12.12
CA LYS A 670 17.96 -1.10 12.70
C LYS A 670 18.17 -2.51 12.20
N ILE A 671 19.41 -2.81 11.82
CA ILE A 671 19.87 -4.15 11.47
C ILE A 671 21.16 -4.37 12.25
N LEU A 672 21.22 -5.42 13.06
CA LEU A 672 22.38 -5.77 13.87
C LEU A 672 22.96 -7.08 13.34
N THR A 673 24.27 -7.16 13.14
CA THR A 673 24.96 -8.39 12.71
C THR A 673 25.97 -8.88 13.75
N SER A 674 26.10 -10.20 13.91
CA SER A 674 27.07 -10.81 14.84
C SER A 674 27.53 -12.20 14.39
N HIS A 675 28.83 -12.43 14.32
CA HIS A 675 29.39 -13.76 14.01
C HIS A 675 29.34 -14.75 15.19
N ASP A 676 29.24 -14.26 16.42
CA ASP A 676 29.34 -15.07 17.65
C ASP A 676 28.08 -15.00 18.54
N GLY A 677 27.10 -14.15 18.19
CA GLY A 677 25.88 -13.90 18.98
C GLY A 677 26.11 -13.01 20.22
N LEU A 678 27.35 -12.61 20.50
CA LEU A 678 27.75 -11.86 21.69
C LEU A 678 28.17 -10.42 21.35
N ASN A 679 28.89 -10.24 20.25
CA ASN A 679 29.40 -8.96 19.78
C ASN A 679 28.59 -8.53 18.55
N TRP A 680 27.80 -7.47 18.68
CA TRP A 680 26.86 -7.00 17.66
C TRP A 680 27.30 -5.67 17.04
N THR A 681 27.15 -5.56 15.72
CA THR A 681 27.41 -4.33 14.96
C THR A 681 26.10 -3.79 14.38
N THR A 682 25.75 -2.55 14.70
CA THR A 682 24.52 -1.90 14.23
C THR A 682 24.73 -1.18 12.90
N ASN A 683 23.89 -1.51 11.93
CA ASN A 683 23.79 -0.91 10.60
C ASN A 683 22.45 -0.16 10.45
N ASN A 684 22.44 0.82 9.54
CA ASN A 684 21.23 1.48 9.07
C ASN A 684 21.01 1.10 7.58
N PRO A 685 19.93 0.41 7.21
CA PRO A 685 19.64 0.02 5.82
C PRO A 685 19.19 1.20 4.94
N GLY A 686 19.09 2.41 5.48
CA GLY A 686 18.75 3.62 4.71
C GLY A 686 17.25 3.83 4.49
N ILE A 687 16.39 3.14 5.25
CA ILE A 687 14.94 3.31 5.18
C ILE A 687 14.35 3.77 6.53
N ASN A 688 13.17 4.38 6.46
CA ASN A 688 12.42 4.92 7.59
C ASN A 688 11.16 4.06 7.85
N SER A 689 11.33 2.91 8.49
CA SER A 689 10.29 1.92 8.81
C SER A 689 10.81 0.97 9.88
N ILE A 690 9.94 0.29 10.61
CA ILE A 690 10.37 -0.89 11.38
C ILE A 690 10.45 -2.06 10.40
N ILE A 691 11.53 -2.84 10.50
CA ILE A 691 11.69 -4.11 9.77
C ILE A 691 11.08 -5.20 10.65
N GLU A 692 10.12 -5.94 10.11
CA GLU A 692 9.29 -6.89 10.85
C GLU A 692 9.83 -8.32 10.81
N ASP A 693 10.53 -8.70 9.73
CA ASP A 693 11.08 -10.05 9.51
C ASP A 693 12.37 -10.02 8.67
N VAL A 694 13.27 -10.98 8.91
CA VAL A 694 14.50 -11.23 8.15
C VAL A 694 14.72 -12.72 7.85
N TYR A 695 14.51 -13.10 6.60
CA TYR A 695 14.64 -14.49 6.13
C TYR A 695 16.00 -14.78 5.45
N TRP A 696 16.64 -15.89 5.81
CA TRP A 696 17.84 -16.41 5.13
C TRP A 696 17.49 -17.49 4.11
N THR A 697 17.78 -17.24 2.83
CA THR A 697 17.46 -18.17 1.72
C THR A 697 18.46 -19.30 1.52
N GLY A 698 19.54 -19.34 2.30
CA GLY A 698 20.72 -20.16 2.00
C GLY A 698 21.76 -19.46 1.11
N SER A 699 21.46 -18.27 0.56
CA SER A 699 22.40 -17.50 -0.28
C SER A 699 22.33 -15.97 -0.14
N LYS A 700 21.19 -15.43 0.27
CA LYS A 700 20.94 -14.00 0.52
C LYS A 700 19.98 -13.85 1.70
N LEU A 701 20.07 -12.72 2.38
CA LEU A 701 19.06 -12.21 3.30
C LEU A 701 17.95 -11.51 2.51
N LEU A 702 16.71 -11.76 2.91
CA LEU A 702 15.51 -11.02 2.57
C LEU A 702 14.99 -10.35 3.83
N ALA A 703 14.45 -9.15 3.76
CA ALA A 703 13.77 -8.53 4.90
C ALA A 703 12.60 -7.66 4.43
N VAL A 704 11.57 -7.51 5.27
CA VAL A 704 10.34 -6.76 4.96
C VAL A 704 9.98 -5.78 6.07
N SER A 705 9.20 -4.73 5.74
CA SER A 705 9.00 -3.59 6.64
C SER A 705 7.56 -3.07 6.63
N ASN A 706 7.14 -2.45 7.74
CA ASN A 706 5.75 -2.12 7.99
C ASN A 706 5.16 -0.92 7.22
N THR A 707 5.97 0.06 6.82
CA THR A 707 5.49 1.28 6.14
C THR A 707 6.05 1.51 4.74
N ASN A 708 7.25 1.00 4.43
CA ASN A 708 7.90 1.28 3.13
C ASN A 708 7.54 0.28 2.02
N SER A 709 6.76 -0.76 2.33
CA SER A 709 6.19 -1.69 1.33
C SER A 709 7.20 -2.24 0.31
N ALA A 710 8.38 -2.59 0.80
CA ALA A 710 9.52 -2.94 -0.02
C ALA A 710 10.29 -4.09 0.60
N LEU A 711 10.75 -4.98 -0.26
CA LEU A 711 11.68 -6.05 0.07
C LEU A 711 13.09 -5.47 0.11
N LEU A 712 13.78 -5.61 1.23
CA LEU A 712 15.22 -5.39 1.32
C LEU A 712 15.96 -6.70 1.02
N THR A 713 17.08 -6.62 0.32
CA THR A 713 17.92 -7.79 -0.02
C THR A 713 19.38 -7.51 0.30
N SER A 714 20.08 -8.47 0.89
CA SER A 714 21.51 -8.36 1.21
C SER A 714 22.24 -9.70 1.05
N PHE A 715 23.53 -9.68 0.73
CA PHE A 715 24.38 -10.87 0.68
C PHE A 715 25.35 -10.95 1.88
N ASP A 716 25.47 -9.88 2.66
CA ASP A 716 26.49 -9.70 3.70
C ASP A 716 25.94 -9.17 5.04
N GLY A 717 24.65 -8.84 5.11
CA GLY A 717 23.98 -8.24 6.28
C GLY A 717 24.28 -6.75 6.50
N ASN A 718 25.18 -6.16 5.71
CA ASN A 718 25.63 -4.77 5.87
C ASN A 718 25.15 -3.87 4.72
N SER A 719 25.21 -4.40 3.49
CA SER A 719 24.84 -3.73 2.25
C SER A 719 23.45 -4.19 1.82
N TRP A 720 22.46 -3.29 1.78
CA TRP A 720 21.07 -3.62 1.49
C TRP A 720 20.57 -2.93 0.22
N THR A 721 19.86 -3.67 -0.63
CA THR A 721 19.20 -3.16 -1.85
C THR A 721 17.68 -3.24 -1.70
N LEU A 722 17.01 -2.13 -1.96
CA LEU A 722 15.55 -2.00 -1.86
C LEU A 722 14.87 -2.42 -3.18
N SER A 723 13.82 -3.24 -3.09
CA SER A 723 12.93 -3.60 -4.20
C SER A 723 11.48 -3.24 -3.82
N PRO A 724 10.81 -2.31 -4.53
CA PRO A 724 9.44 -1.94 -4.21
C PRO A 724 8.45 -3.10 -4.47
N THR A 725 7.32 -3.08 -3.78
CA THR A 725 6.20 -4.02 -4.00
C THR A 725 4.90 -3.27 -4.33
N PRO A 726 3.91 -3.91 -4.99
CA PRO A 726 2.66 -3.25 -5.34
C PRO A 726 1.71 -2.99 -4.16
N SER A 727 1.91 -3.61 -2.98
CA SER A 727 1.00 -3.52 -1.84
C SER A 727 1.33 -2.34 -0.92
N GLY A 728 0.34 -1.50 -0.62
CA GLY A 728 0.46 -0.48 0.44
C GLY A 728 0.31 -1.00 1.87
N ASN A 729 0.08 -2.30 2.05
CA ASN A 729 -0.11 -2.90 3.37
C ASN A 729 1.23 -3.22 4.04
N THR A 730 1.19 -3.35 5.37
CA THR A 730 2.27 -3.87 6.22
C THR A 730 2.71 -5.25 5.74
N GLN A 731 4.01 -5.48 5.67
CA GLN A 731 4.60 -6.77 5.30
C GLN A 731 5.22 -7.39 6.55
N ASN A 732 4.77 -8.59 6.91
CA ASN A 732 5.04 -9.18 8.21
C ASN A 732 6.07 -10.31 8.14
N SER A 733 6.07 -11.10 7.05
CA SER A 733 7.00 -12.23 6.89
C SER A 733 7.25 -12.55 5.40
N VAL A 734 8.45 -13.03 5.08
CA VAL A 734 8.94 -13.33 3.72
C VAL A 734 9.65 -14.69 3.65
N VAL A 735 9.42 -15.48 2.59
CA VAL A 735 10.15 -16.73 2.33
C VAL A 735 10.56 -16.88 0.86
N GLU A 736 11.46 -17.82 0.58
CA GLU A 736 11.60 -18.40 -0.76
C GLU A 736 11.04 -19.81 -0.83
N TYR A 737 10.29 -20.10 -1.91
CA TYR A 737 9.72 -21.43 -2.16
C TYR A 737 9.64 -21.71 -3.65
N GLN A 738 10.22 -22.83 -4.08
CA GLN A 738 10.22 -23.32 -5.47
C GLN A 738 10.71 -22.31 -6.54
N GLY A 739 11.52 -21.32 -6.14
CA GLY A 739 12.02 -20.27 -7.03
C GLY A 739 11.18 -18.99 -7.03
N ASP A 740 10.14 -18.90 -6.19
CA ASP A 740 9.45 -17.63 -5.92
C ASP A 740 9.97 -17.01 -4.60
N THR A 741 10.06 -15.68 -4.52
CA THR A 741 9.96 -14.91 -3.27
C THR A 741 8.48 -14.72 -2.93
N ILE A 742 8.04 -15.02 -1.71
CA ILE A 742 6.67 -14.80 -1.22
C ILE A 742 6.70 -13.86 -0.02
N ILE A 743 5.82 -12.86 0.02
CA ILE A 743 5.63 -11.94 1.15
C ILE A 743 4.19 -12.05 1.64
N VAL A 744 3.98 -12.16 2.95
CA VAL A 744 2.66 -12.08 3.60
C VAL A 744 2.56 -10.85 4.51
N GLY A 745 1.34 -10.43 4.85
CA GLY A 745 1.15 -9.29 5.74
C GLY A 745 -0.29 -8.91 6.06
N SER A 746 -0.50 -7.64 6.41
CA SER A 746 -1.81 -7.15 6.85
C SER A 746 -2.85 -7.16 5.74
N ASN A 747 -4.13 -7.13 6.13
CA ASN A 747 -5.28 -7.16 5.22
C ASN A 747 -5.32 -8.40 4.30
N GLY A 748 -4.78 -9.54 4.76
CA GLY A 748 -4.67 -10.77 3.98
C GLY A 748 -3.65 -10.70 2.83
N THR A 749 -2.74 -9.73 2.83
CA THR A 749 -1.77 -9.55 1.74
C THR A 749 -0.94 -10.81 1.53
N ILE A 750 -0.91 -11.32 0.30
CA ILE A 750 0.08 -12.28 -0.18
C ILE A 750 0.57 -11.81 -1.55
N LEU A 751 1.88 -11.62 -1.67
CA LEU A 751 2.58 -11.29 -2.90
C LEU A 751 3.56 -12.41 -3.28
N TYR A 752 3.79 -12.62 -4.58
CA TYR A 752 4.81 -13.53 -5.09
C TYR A 752 5.61 -12.88 -6.24
N ARG A 753 6.86 -13.30 -6.41
CA ARG A 753 7.76 -12.89 -7.50
C ARG A 753 8.67 -14.06 -7.87
N GLU A 754 8.80 -14.37 -9.16
CA GLU A 754 9.76 -15.37 -9.68
C GLU A 754 11.21 -14.81 -9.58
N ASN A 755 12.18 -15.66 -9.21
CA ASN A 755 13.57 -15.27 -8.88
C ASN A 755 14.59 -15.51 -10.00
#